data_AF-A0A1Y1IGY7-F1
#
_entry.id   AF-A0A1Y1IGY7-F1
#
_cell.length_a   1.000
_cell.length_b   1.000
_cell.length_c   1.000
_cell.angle_alpha   90.00
_cell.angle_beta   90.00
_cell.angle_gamma   90.00
#
_symmetry.space_group_name_H-M   'P 1'
#
loop_
_entity.id
_entity.type
_entity.pdbx_description
1 polymer ?
#
loop_
_entity_poly.entity_id
_entity_poly.type
_entity_poly.pdbx_seq_one_letter_code
_entity_poly.pdbx_strand_id
1 'polypeptide(L)'
;MMAHSLLCTGVAPLQAAAVLTAGSRGTELGSVRRGAWGPYLEKHRGHSLFRAQLAQPCKICASARPGGQAPGRGRRGRGKAAGRGTRGRDAGSQGGRPGGRKEGLRDTPAPPPPDKSGEEEGVIEGGAAVLTAEREPLEEEGADSGGASSNGHPVAEGTSPAEASTTFADPESGSESESEESLRADWERLEREAAQRLLALQTRQATERGQEAQGGDEAEPEKRSQSRDSGLEDVDTATDRGAEEGSSASQERAATEAGASDSEEGGVSESGQQKEPSPAPPAAAEGGGAKAIDQRAAELQALAQAHALDRMFFYPERVTAGGDVEVFLNRGVSTLAGKGEIELLGSFNDWQYQQLGVRLQPSAELGEPWWTATLRVPREAYKLDFVFHSGEVYENNAGQDFFVAVDGGLDEASFGAWVAQQKREEQRRQLQEKEAAEAAERERRRVEEEQAQDARDREAAAAAAVAVRSALSASLAVAAPRVPSVFFTDPEPVAAGGQVRLVYNRSYRPLCFAGEVWVHAGYNGWQDGVSTVVQMAPETSVEDKGDWYSVELEVPADALVLDWVLADAPPERAQYYDNNDLRDFHAPVARSEGLEAYLARLEDEAYARIRAERAQREQERAQRAARRAALRKEVAARTAAQFVAVQSAVLYTEPAPLQAGQEGSVFYNPGATALAGRSEVWIRGGFNRWSHRDGTWGPIRMEPTEDGHHLRATVEVPADAYVLDCVFSERGGGDGGLYDNKAGLDYHVPINGSTAQPPPLHVVHIALEMAPIAKVGGLGDVVTSLARAVEEAGHTVEVILPKYNNLDYSQVHFLEETESFSFGSTTIRTWQGKVEGLLVKFIEPENGMFWVGTIYGRRDDGPRFEFFCHAALEYLRQTKQNPDIIHCHDWSSAPAAWMYWDLYHANGMPNPRVVFTIHNLEFGVPQIGRAMAAANKATTVSPTYAREVSGHGAIAPHVGKFHGIRNGIDADIWDPLGDDFLPLPYSPEEVVAGKAAAKAELQRRLGLVEDAGRPVVGFITRLTAQKGIHLIKHALWRSLERGAQVVLLGSAPDSRVHNEFAGLANQLQARFGGHARLWLGYDEPLSHLIYAGSDVICVPSMFEPCGLTQMTAMRYGAVPVVRKTGGLADTVFDLDHDRERAGREGLQPNGYSFEGTDASAVDYAINRALDHWYNDRASWNTLARTVMEQDWSWNRPALDYLELYYGARK
;
A
#
# COMPACT_ATOMS: atom_id res chain seq x y z
N MET A 1 -5.71 31.15 -6.29
CA MET A 1 -4.75 32.21 -6.67
C MET A 1 -3.64 32.25 -5.63
N MET A 2 -2.39 32.49 -6.04
CA MET A 2 -1.19 32.71 -5.20
C MET A 2 -0.89 31.56 -4.20
N ALA A 3 -0.04 30.59 -4.54
CA ALA A 3 1.43 30.69 -4.71
C ALA A 3 2.20 30.87 -3.39
N HIS A 4 3.09 29.91 -3.10
CA HIS A 4 4.17 30.02 -2.14
C HIS A 4 5.43 29.38 -2.73
N SER A 5 6.59 29.96 -2.42
CA SER A 5 7.87 29.61 -3.05
C SER A 5 8.65 28.57 -2.24
N LEU A 6 9.29 27.62 -2.94
CA LEU A 6 10.26 26.70 -2.35
C LEU A 6 11.66 27.34 -2.40
N LEU A 7 12.27 27.52 -1.22
CA LEU A 7 13.68 27.89 -1.11
C LEU A 7 14.53 26.63 -1.02
N CYS A 8 15.23 26.30 -2.11
CA CYS A 8 16.25 25.26 -2.16
C CYS A 8 17.52 25.83 -2.80
N THR A 9 18.55 26.06 -1.98
CA THR A 9 19.90 26.37 -2.43
C THR A 9 20.80 25.22 -1.99
N GLY A 10 21.20 24.37 -2.95
CA GLY A 10 22.20 23.33 -2.70
C GLY A 10 23.60 23.91 -2.56
N VAL A 11 24.46 23.21 -1.80
CA VAL A 11 25.90 23.48 -1.70
C VAL A 11 26.62 22.17 -2.04
N ALA A 12 27.44 22.17 -3.08
CA ALA A 12 28.27 21.03 -3.47
C ALA A 12 29.63 21.07 -2.74
N PRO A 13 30.19 19.93 -2.32
CA PRO A 13 31.48 19.87 -1.61
C PRO A 13 32.68 19.71 -2.56
N LEU A 14 33.84 20.21 -2.13
CA LEU A 14 35.15 19.86 -2.67
C LEU A 14 36.02 19.23 -1.57
N GLN A 15 36.80 18.20 -1.94
CA GLN A 15 37.71 17.50 -1.03
C GLN A 15 39.16 17.95 -1.23
N ALA A 16 39.87 18.22 -0.14
CA ALA A 16 41.32 18.01 0.00
C ALA A 16 41.68 17.96 1.49
N ALA A 17 42.77 17.27 1.84
CA ALA A 17 43.22 17.11 3.22
C ALA A 17 44.66 17.60 3.42
N ALA A 18 44.95 18.12 4.63
CA ALA A 18 46.31 18.34 5.10
C ALA A 18 46.40 18.12 6.62
N VAL A 19 47.49 17.50 7.06
CA VAL A 19 47.81 17.22 8.47
C VAL A 19 48.94 18.15 8.90
N LEU A 20 48.91 18.67 10.14
CA LEU A 20 50.12 18.81 11.00
C LEU A 20 49.81 19.19 12.46
N THR A 21 50.83 19.06 13.31
CA THR A 21 50.74 18.79 14.76
C THR A 21 50.98 19.99 15.70
N ALA A 22 50.32 19.94 16.87
CA ALA A 22 50.76 20.43 18.20
C ALA A 22 50.89 21.96 18.46
N GLY A 23 50.80 22.37 19.75
CA GLY A 23 50.91 23.79 20.16
C GLY A 23 50.99 24.08 21.67
N SER A 24 49.93 23.79 22.43
CA SER A 24 49.81 23.91 23.91
C SER A 24 49.77 25.33 24.55
N ARG A 25 48.98 25.45 25.65
CA ARG A 25 48.87 26.60 26.61
C ARG A 25 48.22 27.88 26.03
N GLY A 26 47.46 28.70 26.77
CA GLY A 26 46.91 28.60 28.14
C GLY A 26 46.70 29.99 28.78
N THR A 27 45.73 30.16 29.71
CA THR A 27 45.45 31.36 30.55
C THR A 27 45.08 32.68 29.82
N GLU A 28 44.37 33.69 30.37
CA GLU A 28 43.27 33.78 31.38
C GLU A 28 42.65 35.21 31.37
N LEU A 29 41.44 35.39 31.95
CA LEU A 29 40.90 36.63 32.58
C LEU A 29 40.67 37.97 31.81
N GLY A 30 39.62 38.70 32.23
CA GLY A 30 39.44 40.17 32.06
C GLY A 30 38.73 40.63 30.76
N SER A 31 37.49 41.17 30.68
CA SER A 31 36.57 41.94 31.54
C SER A 31 36.63 43.48 31.38
N VAL A 32 35.47 44.15 31.55
CA VAL A 32 35.17 45.61 31.40
C VAL A 32 34.97 46.05 29.92
N ARG A 33 34.00 46.86 29.45
CA ARG A 33 32.68 47.47 29.82
C ARG A 33 32.65 48.97 29.45
N ARG A 34 31.47 49.44 28.99
CA ARG A 34 31.11 50.82 28.53
C ARG A 34 31.71 51.12 27.14
N GLY A 35 31.07 51.83 26.20
CA GLY A 35 29.86 52.69 26.20
C GLY A 35 30.23 53.98 25.44
N ALA A 36 29.39 54.65 24.63
CA ALA A 36 28.01 55.07 24.92
C ALA A 36 27.33 55.81 23.72
N TRP A 37 26.01 55.61 23.56
CA TRP A 37 24.97 56.58 23.09
C TRP A 37 24.95 57.07 21.61
N GLY A 38 23.70 57.26 21.10
CA GLY A 38 23.35 58.11 19.93
C GLY A 38 23.02 59.55 20.38
N PRO A 39 21.94 60.25 19.91
CA PRO A 39 20.70 59.74 19.25
C PRO A 39 20.08 60.73 18.19
N TYR A 40 18.73 60.71 18.03
CA TYR A 40 17.82 61.73 17.41
C TYR A 40 17.69 61.79 15.86
N LEU A 41 16.54 62.12 15.24
CA LEU A 41 15.11 62.12 15.66
C LEU A 41 14.16 62.30 14.43
N GLU A 42 12.97 61.66 14.44
CA GLU A 42 11.61 62.15 14.00
C GLU A 42 11.37 62.94 12.66
N LYS A 43 10.20 63.06 12.03
CA LYS A 43 8.72 62.92 12.32
C LYS A 43 7.98 62.86 10.92
N HIS A 44 6.67 62.80 10.63
CA HIS A 44 5.30 62.71 11.21
C HIS A 44 4.32 62.42 10.00
N ARG A 45 2.99 62.12 10.01
CA ARG A 45 1.94 61.70 10.99
C ARG A 45 0.66 61.26 10.23
N GLY A 46 -0.17 60.37 10.80
CA GLY A 46 -1.60 60.18 10.44
C GLY A 46 -1.94 58.79 9.85
N HIS A 47 -3.13 58.20 10.06
CA HIS A 47 -4.30 58.66 10.84
C HIS A 47 -5.26 57.49 11.20
N SER A 48 -5.69 57.33 12.47
CA SER A 48 -6.87 56.53 12.97
C SER A 48 -6.98 55.01 12.61
N LEU A 49 -7.71 54.09 13.26
CA LEU A 49 -8.37 53.85 14.59
C LEU A 49 -8.68 52.31 14.58
N PHE A 50 -8.71 51.48 15.64
CA PHE A 50 -9.57 51.47 16.84
C PHE A 50 -9.05 50.45 17.93
N ARG A 51 -9.68 50.43 19.11
CA ARG A 51 -9.43 49.62 20.36
C ARG A 51 -9.34 48.08 20.16
N ALA A 52 -8.53 47.29 20.90
CA ALA A 52 -8.52 46.93 22.35
C ALA A 52 -9.75 46.09 22.80
N GLN A 53 -9.68 45.04 23.64
CA GLN A 53 -9.14 44.86 25.02
C GLN A 53 -8.93 43.34 25.33
N LEU A 54 -8.36 42.80 26.44
CA LEU A 54 -7.44 43.22 27.52
C LEU A 54 -7.00 41.96 28.31
N ALA A 55 -5.71 41.82 28.68
CA ALA A 55 -5.27 41.22 29.96
C ALA A 55 -3.74 41.41 30.15
N GLN A 56 -3.31 42.00 31.28
CA GLN A 56 -1.91 41.98 31.74
C GLN A 56 -1.84 41.90 33.28
N PRO A 57 -0.70 41.49 33.87
CA PRO A 57 -0.69 40.87 35.20
C PRO A 57 -0.45 41.82 36.40
N CYS A 58 -1.02 41.41 37.54
CA CYS A 58 -0.49 41.48 38.92
C CYS A 58 0.16 42.79 39.45
N LYS A 59 -0.41 43.40 40.52
CA LYS A 59 0.34 44.12 41.58
C LYS A 59 -0.49 44.53 42.82
N ILE A 60 0.17 44.43 43.99
CA ILE A 60 0.11 45.30 45.20
C ILE A 60 -1.08 45.22 46.21
N CYS A 61 -0.80 44.53 47.32
CA CYS A 61 -0.90 44.92 48.76
C CYS A 61 -2.06 45.76 49.35
N ALA A 62 -2.87 45.13 50.22
CA ALA A 62 -3.40 45.63 51.51
C ALA A 62 -4.06 44.44 52.28
N SER A 63 -4.17 44.34 53.62
CA SER A 63 -3.48 44.96 54.77
C SER A 63 -3.77 44.12 56.06
N ALA A 64 -3.49 44.65 57.26
CA ALA A 64 -3.96 44.19 58.59
C ALA A 64 -3.43 42.87 59.22
N ARG A 65 -2.51 43.02 60.19
CA ARG A 65 -2.45 42.25 61.46
C ARG A 65 -3.36 42.94 62.50
N PRO A 66 -3.93 42.27 63.53
CA PRO A 66 -3.23 41.71 64.71
C PRO A 66 -3.62 40.24 65.00
N GLY A 67 -2.81 39.36 65.59
CA GLY A 67 -2.16 39.43 66.92
C GLY A 67 -2.95 38.53 67.90
N GLY A 68 -2.36 37.78 68.86
CA GLY A 68 -0.95 37.52 69.16
C GLY A 68 -0.79 37.06 70.63
N GLN A 69 0.22 36.24 70.94
CA GLN A 69 0.71 36.02 72.31
C GLN A 69 2.11 35.38 72.33
N ALA A 70 2.80 35.55 73.44
CA ALA A 70 4.14 35.03 73.77
C ALA A 70 4.03 34.26 75.13
N PRO A 71 5.08 33.74 75.80
CA PRO A 71 6.52 33.81 75.53
C PRO A 71 7.29 32.47 75.72
N GLY A 72 8.63 32.48 75.65
CA GLY A 72 9.46 31.36 76.10
C GLY A 72 10.97 31.55 75.94
N ARG A 73 11.70 31.82 77.05
CA ARG A 73 13.18 31.81 77.11
C ARG A 73 13.66 30.82 78.18
N GLY A 74 14.49 29.85 77.79
CA GLY A 74 15.26 28.96 78.69
C GLY A 74 16.11 28.02 77.83
N ARG A 75 17.45 27.95 77.84
CA ARG A 75 18.54 28.25 78.79
C ARG A 75 18.88 27.08 79.74
N ARG A 76 20.04 26.45 79.47
CA ARG A 76 20.79 25.40 80.22
C ARG A 76 20.35 23.94 80.01
N GLY A 77 21.36 23.05 79.91
CA GLY A 77 21.22 21.59 79.84
C GLY A 77 22.52 20.89 79.37
N ARG A 78 23.44 20.57 80.29
CA ARG A 78 24.60 19.67 80.05
C ARG A 78 24.40 18.39 80.88
N GLY A 79 24.64 17.22 80.29
CA GLY A 79 24.47 15.88 80.91
C GLY A 79 24.05 14.90 79.80
N LYS A 80 24.84 13.96 79.25
CA LYS A 80 25.84 13.01 79.77
C LYS A 80 25.27 11.92 80.70
N ALA A 81 25.42 10.66 80.24
CA ALA A 81 25.41 9.40 80.99
C ALA A 81 24.07 8.93 81.63
N ALA A 82 23.85 7.64 81.93
CA ALA A 82 24.35 6.37 81.37
C ALA A 82 23.60 5.17 82.00
N GLY A 83 23.65 3.98 81.38
CA GLY A 83 23.19 2.69 81.93
C GLY A 83 21.95 2.14 81.20
N ARG A 84 21.82 0.85 80.81
CA ARG A 84 22.26 -0.49 81.29
C ARG A 84 21.25 -1.21 82.20
N GLY A 85 20.86 -2.43 81.79
CA GLY A 85 20.22 -3.48 82.61
C GLY A 85 19.37 -4.42 81.71
N THR A 86 19.75 -5.64 81.33
CA THR A 86 19.93 -6.92 82.10
C THR A 86 18.65 -7.42 82.78
N ARG A 87 18.24 -8.69 82.77
CA ARG A 87 18.87 -10.04 82.53
C ARG A 87 17.89 -10.97 81.78
N GLY A 88 18.25 -12.16 81.31
CA GLY A 88 19.56 -12.84 81.30
C GLY A 88 19.47 -14.37 81.46
N ARG A 89 20.63 -14.98 81.79
CA ARG A 89 21.02 -16.42 81.83
C ARG A 89 21.73 -16.93 80.56
N ASP A 90 22.51 -18.03 80.57
CA ASP A 90 23.51 -18.59 81.53
C ASP A 90 24.20 -19.79 80.81
N ALA A 91 25.45 -20.22 81.07
CA ALA A 91 26.62 -19.55 81.66
C ALA A 91 27.92 -20.40 81.46
N GLY A 92 29.06 -19.76 81.19
CA GLY A 92 30.41 -20.36 81.36
C GLY A 92 30.99 -21.18 80.18
N SER A 93 32.24 -21.70 80.26
CA SER A 93 33.36 -21.31 81.15
C SER A 93 34.71 -22.00 80.81
N GLN A 94 35.73 -21.23 80.41
CA GLN A 94 37.19 -21.51 80.49
C GLN A 94 37.76 -22.65 79.60
N GLY A 95 39.01 -22.64 79.10
CA GLY A 95 40.04 -21.57 79.04
C GLY A 95 41.48 -22.15 78.95
N GLY A 96 42.42 -21.52 78.23
CA GLY A 96 43.85 -21.91 78.33
C GLY A 96 44.79 -21.68 77.13
N ARG A 97 46.04 -21.36 77.48
CA ARG A 97 47.33 -21.29 76.74
C ARG A 97 47.77 -22.58 76.00
N PRO A 98 48.90 -22.62 75.22
CA PRO A 98 49.67 -21.53 74.56
C PRO A 98 50.30 -21.85 73.17
N GLY A 99 50.37 -20.84 72.27
CA GLY A 99 51.46 -20.66 71.29
C GLY A 99 51.55 -21.61 70.06
N GLY A 100 52.25 -21.24 68.97
CA GLY A 100 52.82 -19.93 68.62
C GLY A 100 53.79 -19.96 67.42
N ARG A 101 54.00 -18.79 66.78
CA ARG A 101 54.81 -18.53 65.55
C ARG A 101 54.19 -19.11 64.27
N LYS A 102 54.28 -18.51 63.06
CA LYS A 102 55.24 -17.62 62.35
C LYS A 102 56.55 -18.27 61.88
N GLU A 103 56.50 -18.83 60.67
CA GLU A 103 57.49 -18.74 59.58
C GLU A 103 56.67 -18.82 58.26
N GLY A 104 57.06 -18.27 57.11
CA GLY A 104 58.10 -18.75 56.19
C GLY A 104 57.46 -19.66 55.11
N LEU A 105 57.76 -19.59 53.81
CA LEU A 105 58.81 -18.87 53.07
C LEU A 105 58.43 -18.80 51.56
N ARG A 106 59.07 -17.89 50.79
CA ARG A 106 59.59 -18.00 49.39
C ARG A 106 58.89 -18.94 48.38
N ASP A 107 58.43 -18.46 47.23
CA ASP A 107 59.17 -18.01 46.02
C ASP A 107 59.71 -19.14 45.12
N THR A 108 58.99 -19.42 44.01
CA THR A 108 59.53 -19.86 42.69
C THR A 108 60.26 -21.23 42.60
N PRO A 109 60.74 -21.70 41.43
CA PRO A 109 60.51 -21.29 40.03
C PRO A 109 60.04 -22.45 39.10
N ALA A 110 60.01 -22.19 37.79
CA ALA A 110 60.09 -23.18 36.69
C ALA A 110 61.59 -23.64 36.51
N PRO A 111 62.11 -24.28 35.40
CA PRO A 111 61.57 -24.48 34.06
C PRO A 111 61.87 -25.92 33.46
N PRO A 112 62.45 -26.20 32.25
CA PRO A 112 62.17 -27.40 31.44
C PRO A 112 63.47 -28.25 31.27
N PRO A 113 64.01 -28.72 30.10
CA PRO A 113 63.52 -29.07 28.74
C PRO A 113 64.02 -30.51 28.36
N PRO A 114 64.56 -30.88 27.16
CA PRO A 114 64.36 -30.47 25.74
C PRO A 114 63.78 -31.70 24.95
N ASP A 115 64.13 -32.17 23.72
CA ASP A 115 65.07 -31.80 22.64
C ASP A 115 64.74 -32.56 21.31
N LYS A 116 65.11 -32.00 20.13
CA LYS A 116 65.60 -32.62 18.83
C LYS A 116 64.92 -33.90 18.22
N SER A 117 65.03 -34.25 16.93
CA SER A 117 65.48 -33.68 15.63
C SER A 117 65.10 -34.70 14.52
N GLY A 118 65.06 -34.44 13.20
CA GLY A 118 65.33 -33.26 12.36
C GLY A 118 65.44 -33.69 10.87
N GLU A 119 65.84 -32.77 9.98
CA GLU A 119 66.35 -33.01 8.60
C GLU A 119 65.35 -33.56 7.53
N GLU A 120 65.64 -33.51 6.22
CA GLU A 120 65.74 -32.36 5.29
C GLU A 120 65.76 -32.88 3.81
N GLU A 121 65.88 -31.99 2.80
CA GLU A 121 66.02 -32.29 1.33
C GLU A 121 64.80 -32.94 0.62
N GLY A 122 64.59 -32.90 -0.71
CA GLY A 122 65.26 -32.23 -1.85
C GLY A 122 64.99 -32.99 -3.18
N VAL A 123 63.97 -32.68 -4.01
CA VAL A 123 63.87 -31.62 -5.05
C VAL A 123 64.38 -32.04 -6.47
N ILE A 124 63.53 -31.83 -7.52
CA ILE A 124 63.72 -31.90 -9.01
C ILE A 124 63.24 -33.15 -9.83
N GLU A 125 62.35 -32.86 -10.82
CA GLU A 125 61.98 -33.51 -12.11
C GLU A 125 61.49 -34.99 -12.24
N GLY A 126 60.68 -35.25 -13.30
CA GLY A 126 60.14 -36.58 -13.63
C GLY A 126 59.21 -36.58 -14.87
N GLY A 127 57.89 -36.47 -14.67
CA GLY A 127 56.88 -36.25 -15.71
C GLY A 127 56.16 -37.50 -16.30
N ALA A 128 54.83 -37.39 -16.39
CA ALA A 128 53.87 -38.24 -17.15
C ALA A 128 53.72 -39.74 -16.76
N ALA A 129 52.51 -40.30 -16.62
CA ALA A 129 51.16 -39.73 -16.57
C ALA A 129 50.11 -40.70 -15.97
N VAL A 130 48.92 -40.18 -15.63
CA VAL A 130 47.65 -40.87 -15.28
C VAL A 130 47.60 -41.63 -13.93
N LEU A 131 46.97 -41.03 -12.90
CA LEU A 131 46.57 -41.68 -11.63
C LEU A 131 45.31 -41.02 -11.01
N THR A 132 44.49 -41.85 -10.33
CA THR A 132 43.65 -41.65 -9.09
C THR A 132 42.91 -40.31 -8.82
N ALA A 133 41.75 -40.25 -8.13
CA ALA A 133 41.16 -41.09 -7.05
C ALA A 133 39.64 -40.73 -6.86
N GLU A 134 38.78 -41.37 -6.04
CA GLU A 134 38.81 -42.67 -5.32
C GLU A 134 37.37 -43.24 -5.08
N ARG A 135 36.91 -43.45 -3.83
CA ARG A 135 35.60 -43.97 -3.34
C ARG A 135 35.29 -43.32 -1.96
N GLU A 136 34.07 -43.14 -1.43
CA GLU A 136 32.83 -43.98 -1.34
C GLU A 136 32.94 -45.13 -0.30
N PRO A 137 31.86 -45.55 0.41
CA PRO A 137 30.99 -44.83 1.37
C PRO A 137 30.96 -45.54 2.76
N LEU A 138 29.99 -45.25 3.65
CA LEU A 138 29.31 -46.25 4.52
C LEU A 138 28.10 -45.66 5.31
N GLU A 139 27.28 -46.55 5.87
CA GLU A 139 25.99 -46.29 6.56
C GLU A 139 26.05 -46.63 8.06
N GLU A 140 25.21 -45.99 8.89
CA GLU A 140 24.88 -46.44 10.26
C GLU A 140 23.39 -46.22 10.57
N GLU A 141 22.73 -47.24 11.12
CA GLU A 141 21.59 -47.16 12.06
C GLU A 141 21.33 -48.59 12.59
N GLY A 142 20.78 -48.74 13.80
CA GLY A 142 20.65 -50.07 14.40
C GLY A 142 20.36 -50.10 15.90
N ALA A 143 19.08 -50.00 16.26
CA ALA A 143 18.57 -50.21 17.61
C ALA A 143 17.55 -51.37 17.67
N ASP A 144 17.57 -52.17 18.74
CA ASP A 144 16.48 -53.10 19.10
C ASP A 144 16.39 -53.30 20.63
N SER A 145 15.46 -54.13 21.09
CA SER A 145 14.55 -53.76 22.17
C SER A 145 14.08 -54.93 23.07
N GLY A 146 13.15 -54.65 23.99
CA GLY A 146 12.40 -55.64 24.78
C GLY A 146 12.78 -55.70 26.28
N GLY A 147 11.85 -56.04 27.19
CA GLY A 147 10.42 -56.34 27.01
C GLY A 147 9.76 -56.94 28.27
N ALA A 148 8.52 -57.42 28.13
CA ALA A 148 7.65 -58.08 29.14
C ALA A 148 7.12 -57.17 30.29
N SER A 149 5.88 -57.27 30.81
CA SER A 149 4.75 -58.24 30.81
C SER A 149 4.62 -59.14 32.05
N SER A 150 3.52 -58.98 32.82
CA SER A 150 2.55 -60.03 33.26
C SER A 150 1.73 -59.63 34.51
N ASN A 151 0.64 -60.36 34.79
CA ASN A 151 -0.41 -60.02 35.77
C ASN A 151 -0.27 -60.73 37.14
N GLY A 152 -0.86 -60.17 38.21
CA GLY A 152 -1.08 -60.90 39.47
C GLY A 152 -1.80 -60.12 40.59
N HIS A 153 -3.10 -60.38 40.80
CA HIS A 153 -3.87 -59.99 42.00
C HIS A 153 -3.72 -61.05 43.12
N PRO A 154 -3.78 -60.70 44.43
CA PRO A 154 -5.09 -60.65 45.10
C PRO A 154 -5.29 -59.65 46.28
N VAL A 155 -6.45 -58.99 46.27
CA VAL A 155 -7.44 -58.87 47.38
C VAL A 155 -7.05 -58.25 48.76
N ALA A 156 -7.55 -57.02 48.95
CA ALA A 156 -8.23 -56.47 50.15
C ALA A 156 -7.52 -55.66 51.26
N GLU A 157 -8.34 -54.79 51.85
CA GLU A 157 -8.21 -53.98 53.10
C GLU A 157 -7.10 -52.91 53.20
N GLY A 158 -7.50 -51.65 52.97
CA GLY A 158 -6.68 -50.44 53.20
C GLY A 158 -7.23 -49.23 52.45
N THR A 159 -8.03 -48.37 53.11
CA THR A 159 -8.71 -47.23 52.47
C THR A 159 -7.76 -46.11 52.04
N SER A 160 -7.92 -45.61 50.82
CA SER A 160 -7.27 -44.37 50.33
C SER A 160 -7.76 -43.12 51.08
N PRO A 161 -6.93 -42.06 51.21
CA PRO A 161 -7.40 -40.71 51.54
C PRO A 161 -8.36 -40.18 50.46
N ALA A 162 -9.19 -39.21 50.85
CA ALA A 162 -10.24 -38.63 50.00
C ALA A 162 -9.83 -37.30 49.33
N GLU A 163 -10.63 -36.91 48.35
CA GLU A 163 -10.58 -35.61 47.66
C GLU A 163 -11.24 -34.48 48.49
N ALA A 164 -11.18 -33.27 47.91
CA ALA A 164 -12.10 -32.13 48.08
C ALA A 164 -11.91 -31.12 49.25
N SER A 165 -11.84 -29.85 48.83
CA SER A 165 -12.53 -28.69 49.41
C SER A 165 -12.12 -28.12 50.78
N THR A 166 -11.24 -27.11 50.75
CA THR A 166 -11.39 -25.85 51.52
C THR A 166 -10.91 -24.68 50.64
N THR A 167 -11.79 -23.82 50.11
CA THR A 167 -12.21 -22.55 50.74
C THR A 167 -11.06 -21.67 51.26
N PHE A 168 -10.80 -20.57 50.56
CA PHE A 168 -10.07 -19.41 51.08
C PHE A 168 -11.06 -18.26 51.34
N ALA A 169 -10.72 -17.37 52.28
CA ALA A 169 -11.61 -16.31 52.77
C ALA A 169 -11.12 -14.91 52.38
N ASP A 170 -12.06 -13.96 52.32
CA ASP A 170 -11.84 -12.55 51.98
C ASP A 170 -10.99 -11.77 53.01
N PRO A 171 -10.38 -10.67 52.55
CA PRO A 171 -10.18 -9.48 53.37
C PRO A 171 -10.86 -8.23 52.76
N GLU A 172 -12.02 -7.89 53.33
CA GLU A 172 -12.66 -6.56 53.43
C GLU A 172 -12.97 -5.72 52.16
N SER A 173 -14.25 -5.43 51.99
CA SER A 173 -14.87 -4.65 50.91
C SER A 173 -14.70 -3.13 51.00
N GLY A 174 -14.58 -2.45 49.85
CA GLY A 174 -14.50 -0.98 49.74
C GLY A 174 -15.28 -0.36 48.57
N SER A 175 -16.61 -0.55 48.53
CA SER A 175 -17.58 0.25 47.74
C SER A 175 -17.29 0.51 46.24
N GLU A 176 -17.47 -0.50 45.38
CA GLU A 176 -17.62 -0.30 43.91
C GLU A 176 -18.87 -0.96 43.30
N SER A 177 -19.61 -1.78 44.06
CA SER A 177 -20.76 -2.55 43.55
C SER A 177 -22.02 -1.73 43.22
N GLU A 178 -22.26 -0.61 43.93
CA GLU A 178 -23.43 0.25 43.67
C GLU A 178 -23.34 0.98 42.32
N SER A 179 -22.12 1.16 41.77
CA SER A 179 -21.92 1.80 40.46
C SER A 179 -22.33 0.91 39.28
N GLU A 180 -22.00 -0.38 39.30
CA GLU A 180 -22.28 -1.26 38.15
C GLU A 180 -23.76 -1.59 38.00
N GLU A 181 -24.48 -1.85 39.10
CA GLU A 181 -25.95 -2.00 39.03
C GLU A 181 -26.64 -0.68 38.64
N SER A 182 -26.15 0.47 39.10
CA SER A 182 -26.68 1.77 38.66
C SER A 182 -26.48 2.00 37.16
N LEU A 183 -25.27 1.72 36.64
CA LEU A 183 -24.96 1.88 35.21
C LEU A 183 -25.77 0.91 34.35
N ARG A 184 -25.97 -0.32 34.81
CA ARG A 184 -26.82 -1.32 34.12
C ARG A 184 -28.30 -0.92 34.13
N ALA A 185 -28.80 -0.41 35.25
CA ALA A 185 -30.18 0.06 35.37
C ALA A 185 -30.44 1.29 34.49
N ASP A 186 -29.51 2.25 34.42
CA ASP A 186 -29.60 3.40 33.51
C ASP A 186 -29.45 2.97 32.04
N TRP A 187 -28.63 1.97 31.72
CA TRP A 187 -28.54 1.43 30.35
C TRP A 187 -29.86 0.80 29.89
N GLU A 188 -30.41 -0.14 30.65
CA GLU A 188 -31.71 -0.75 30.32
C GLU A 188 -32.84 0.29 30.32
N ARG A 189 -32.73 1.36 31.12
CA ARG A 189 -33.68 2.47 31.08
C ARG A 189 -33.55 3.27 29.78
N LEU A 190 -32.34 3.56 29.31
CA LEU A 190 -32.09 4.24 28.04
C LEU A 190 -32.55 3.41 26.84
N GLU A 191 -32.35 2.08 26.85
CA GLU A 191 -32.93 1.17 25.85
C GLU A 191 -34.48 1.22 25.85
N ARG A 192 -35.11 1.19 27.04
CA ARG A 192 -36.57 1.30 27.17
C ARG A 192 -37.10 2.66 26.71
N GLU A 193 -36.41 3.77 27.02
CA GLU A 193 -36.74 5.10 26.50
C GLU A 193 -36.55 5.21 24.97
N ALA A 194 -35.51 4.58 24.41
CA ALA A 194 -35.26 4.54 22.96
C ALA A 194 -36.32 3.74 22.21
N ALA A 195 -36.67 2.54 22.70
CA ALA A 195 -37.72 1.70 22.13
C ALA A 195 -39.10 2.40 22.15
N GLN A 196 -39.42 3.11 23.24
CA GLN A 196 -40.64 3.91 23.32
C GLN A 196 -40.65 5.09 22.32
N ARG A 197 -39.50 5.75 22.10
CA ARG A 197 -39.40 6.81 21.06
C ARG A 197 -39.56 6.24 19.65
N LEU A 198 -39.00 5.06 19.37
CA LEU A 198 -39.16 4.38 18.07
C LEU A 198 -40.62 3.99 17.81
N LEU A 199 -41.29 3.39 18.81
CA LEU A 199 -42.71 3.03 18.74
C LEU A 199 -43.60 4.28 18.59
N ALA A 200 -43.28 5.37 19.27
CA ALA A 200 -43.98 6.65 19.12
C ALA A 200 -43.83 7.24 17.70
N LEU A 201 -42.63 7.16 17.10
CA LEU A 201 -42.39 7.58 15.71
C LEU A 201 -43.17 6.72 14.71
N GLN A 202 -43.17 5.39 14.87
CA GLN A 202 -43.94 4.47 14.03
C GLN A 202 -45.45 4.73 14.17
N THR A 203 -45.94 4.96 15.39
CA THR A 203 -47.36 5.33 15.64
C THR A 203 -47.73 6.65 14.97
N ARG A 204 -46.81 7.64 14.97
CA ARG A 204 -47.01 8.94 14.33
C ARG A 204 -47.14 8.80 12.81
N GLN A 205 -46.21 8.08 12.18
CA GLN A 205 -46.23 7.79 10.74
C GLN A 205 -47.45 6.96 10.31
N ALA A 206 -47.96 6.08 11.18
CA ALA A 206 -49.21 5.35 10.94
C ALA A 206 -50.45 6.27 11.05
N THR A 207 -50.42 7.25 11.95
CA THR A 207 -51.49 8.26 12.11
C THR A 207 -51.52 9.22 10.92
N GLU A 208 -50.35 9.68 10.47
CA GLU A 208 -50.19 10.59 9.32
C GLU A 208 -50.72 9.93 8.02
N ARG A 209 -50.30 8.69 7.72
CA ARG A 209 -50.87 7.91 6.58
C ARG A 209 -52.36 7.61 6.73
N GLY A 210 -52.89 7.59 7.95
CA GLY A 210 -54.32 7.41 8.22
C GLY A 210 -55.16 8.65 7.90
N GLN A 211 -54.57 9.85 7.93
CA GLN A 211 -55.28 11.11 7.67
C GLN A 211 -55.34 11.48 6.19
N GLU A 212 -54.32 11.10 5.39
CA GLU A 212 -54.34 11.29 3.92
C GLU A 212 -55.38 10.40 3.22
N ALA A 213 -55.86 9.34 3.88
CA ALA A 213 -56.84 8.40 3.34
C ALA A 213 -58.33 8.80 3.54
N GLN A 214 -58.62 9.94 4.19
CA GLN A 214 -60.00 10.39 4.47
C GLN A 214 -60.16 11.91 4.27
N GLY A 215 -60.09 12.37 3.01
CA GLY A 215 -60.16 13.80 2.71
C GLY A 215 -60.41 14.15 1.23
N GLY A 216 -61.45 13.61 0.61
CA GLY A 216 -61.77 13.94 -0.79
C GLY A 216 -63.23 13.72 -1.18
N ASP A 217 -64.07 14.74 -1.00
CA ASP A 217 -65.19 15.06 -1.89
C ASP A 217 -65.69 16.51 -1.69
N GLU A 218 -66.60 16.97 -2.56
CA GLU A 218 -67.38 18.24 -2.54
C GLU A 218 -66.70 19.60 -2.89
N ALA A 219 -66.72 19.90 -4.20
CA ALA A 219 -67.31 21.10 -4.84
C ALA A 219 -66.77 22.56 -4.69
N GLU A 220 -66.72 23.25 -5.85
CA GLU A 220 -66.74 24.71 -6.08
C GLU A 220 -68.08 25.38 -5.64
N PRO A 221 -68.28 26.74 -5.58
CA PRO A 221 -67.56 27.81 -6.32
C PRO A 221 -67.35 29.22 -5.65
N GLU A 222 -66.67 30.11 -6.40
CA GLU A 222 -66.87 31.60 -6.49
C GLU A 222 -66.92 32.52 -5.23
N LYS A 223 -65.94 33.43 -5.05
CA LYS A 223 -66.05 34.92 -5.32
C LYS A 223 -64.99 35.86 -4.68
N ARG A 224 -64.02 36.25 -5.51
CA ARG A 224 -63.50 37.61 -5.80
C ARG A 224 -63.88 38.84 -4.90
N SER A 225 -62.89 39.39 -4.18
CA SER A 225 -62.65 40.84 -3.94
C SER A 225 -61.14 41.07 -3.69
N GLN A 226 -60.40 41.93 -4.44
CA GLN A 226 -60.33 43.41 -4.43
C GLN A 226 -59.78 44.03 -3.11
N SER A 227 -58.87 45.02 -3.10
CA SER A 227 -57.99 45.64 -4.14
C SER A 227 -57.02 46.68 -3.49
N ARG A 228 -56.17 47.36 -4.30
CA ARG A 228 -55.20 48.47 -4.03
C ARG A 228 -53.74 48.05 -3.72
N ASP A 229 -52.69 48.79 -4.11
CA ASP A 229 -52.43 49.88 -5.10
C ASP A 229 -50.89 49.86 -5.36
N SER A 230 -50.31 49.92 -6.57
CA SER A 230 -50.30 50.93 -7.67
C SER A 230 -49.45 52.20 -7.34
N GLY A 231 -48.60 52.79 -8.22
CA GLY A 231 -48.17 52.51 -9.61
C GLY A 231 -46.70 52.02 -9.75
N LEU A 232 -46.06 51.85 -10.93
CA LEU A 232 -45.96 52.68 -12.18
C LEU A 232 -45.20 54.00 -11.93
N GLU A 233 -44.38 54.55 -12.84
CA GLU A 233 -44.22 54.52 -14.33
C GLU A 233 -42.69 54.30 -14.68
N ASP A 234 -42.10 54.10 -15.88
CA ASP A 234 -42.46 53.92 -17.32
C ASP A 234 -41.20 53.33 -18.09
N VAL A 235 -41.21 52.51 -19.18
CA VAL A 235 -41.48 52.70 -20.64
C VAL A 235 -40.25 53.24 -21.45
N ASP A 236 -39.87 52.80 -22.67
CA ASP A 236 -40.28 51.78 -23.70
C ASP A 236 -38.99 51.14 -24.33
N THR A 237 -38.83 50.43 -25.47
CA THR A 237 -39.55 49.89 -26.68
C THR A 237 -38.90 48.51 -27.06
N ALA A 238 -39.34 47.58 -27.95
CA ALA A 238 -40.15 47.50 -29.19
C ALA A 238 -39.40 47.86 -30.52
N THR A 239 -39.52 47.19 -31.70
CA THR A 239 -40.21 45.95 -32.18
C THR A 239 -39.74 45.63 -33.63
N ASP A 240 -39.86 44.38 -34.13
CA ASP A 240 -40.78 43.96 -35.23
C ASP A 240 -40.66 42.42 -35.56
N ARG A 241 -41.25 41.93 -36.67
CA ARG A 241 -41.70 40.53 -36.90
C ARG A 241 -41.27 39.90 -38.26
N GLY A 242 -41.10 38.57 -38.26
CA GLY A 242 -41.90 37.67 -39.14
C GLY A 242 -41.30 37.08 -40.44
N ALA A 243 -41.33 35.73 -40.50
CA ALA A 243 -41.32 34.86 -41.71
C ALA A 243 -40.05 34.88 -42.61
N GLU A 244 -39.80 33.97 -43.58
CA GLU A 244 -40.56 32.85 -44.18
C GLU A 244 -39.77 31.50 -44.18
N GLU A 245 -40.11 30.56 -45.07
CA GLU A 245 -39.78 29.13 -45.07
C GLU A 245 -38.54 28.74 -45.92
N GLY A 246 -38.02 27.52 -45.71
CA GLY A 246 -37.86 26.58 -46.84
C GLY A 246 -36.47 26.34 -47.48
N SER A 247 -35.94 25.12 -47.25
CA SER A 247 -35.31 24.23 -48.24
C SER A 247 -34.13 24.68 -49.14
N SER A 248 -33.03 23.92 -49.11
CA SER A 248 -32.52 23.19 -50.29
C SER A 248 -31.35 22.27 -49.91
N ALA A 249 -30.90 21.41 -50.84
CA ALA A 249 -29.92 20.36 -50.58
C ALA A 249 -28.96 20.12 -51.75
N SER A 250 -27.88 19.37 -51.46
CA SER A 250 -27.07 18.52 -52.37
C SER A 250 -26.14 19.15 -53.43
N GLN A 251 -24.94 18.54 -53.55
CA GLN A 251 -24.05 18.50 -54.73
C GLN A 251 -23.32 19.84 -55.11
N GLU A 252 -22.15 19.88 -55.80
CA GLU A 252 -21.29 18.85 -56.41
C GLU A 252 -19.83 19.37 -56.66
N ARG A 253 -18.81 18.49 -56.70
CA ARG A 253 -17.44 18.69 -57.31
C ARG A 253 -16.57 19.81 -56.69
N ALA A 254 -15.26 19.99 -56.94
CA ALA A 254 -14.18 19.29 -57.68
C ALA A 254 -12.90 19.33 -56.77
N ALA A 255 -11.99 18.36 -56.68
CA ALA A 255 -11.12 17.75 -57.69
C ALA A 255 -10.04 18.70 -58.28
N THR A 256 -8.82 18.67 -57.72
CA THR A 256 -7.56 18.99 -58.42
C THR A 256 -6.38 18.30 -57.72
N GLU A 257 -5.52 17.64 -58.49
CA GLU A 257 -4.32 16.92 -58.03
C GLU A 257 -3.04 17.69 -58.42
N ALA A 258 -1.93 17.42 -57.71
CA ALA A 258 -0.52 17.35 -58.17
C ALA A 258 0.45 17.70 -57.00
N GLY A 259 1.58 17.02 -56.81
CA GLY A 259 2.13 15.86 -57.53
C GLY A 259 3.56 15.54 -57.07
N ALA A 260 4.25 14.63 -57.79
CA ALA A 260 5.58 14.05 -57.52
C ALA A 260 5.59 13.01 -56.36
N SER A 261 5.92 11.70 -56.52
CA SER A 261 6.93 10.93 -57.30
C SER A 261 8.26 10.73 -56.54
N ASP A 262 8.91 9.56 -56.53
CA ASP A 262 8.64 8.28 -57.22
C ASP A 262 9.43 7.08 -56.61
N SER A 263 9.07 5.84 -57.02
CA SER A 263 9.87 4.57 -57.09
C SER A 263 10.71 4.05 -55.88
N GLU A 264 11.13 2.78 -55.71
CA GLU A 264 10.88 1.39 -56.21
C GLU A 264 11.61 0.42 -55.20
N GLU A 265 11.52 -0.93 -55.12
CA GLU A 265 10.93 -2.06 -55.87
C GLU A 265 10.67 -3.25 -54.89
N GLY A 266 9.91 -4.28 -55.28
CA GLY A 266 9.82 -5.61 -54.63
C GLY A 266 8.93 -5.69 -53.37
N GLY A 267 8.08 -6.72 -53.13
CA GLY A 267 7.92 -8.05 -53.76
C GLY A 267 8.29 -9.16 -52.74
N VAL A 268 7.49 -10.19 -52.43
CA VAL A 268 6.32 -10.83 -53.11
C VAL A 268 5.32 -11.40 -52.06
N SER A 269 4.15 -11.84 -52.56
CA SER A 269 2.96 -12.47 -51.94
C SER A 269 3.23 -13.69 -51.00
N GLU A 270 2.29 -14.26 -50.22
CA GLU A 270 0.88 -14.58 -50.52
C GLU A 270 -0.14 -14.44 -49.37
N SER A 271 -1.39 -14.12 -49.74
CA SER A 271 -2.58 -14.29 -48.91
C SER A 271 -3.74 -14.84 -49.75
N GLY A 272 -4.40 -15.89 -49.26
CA GLY A 272 -5.40 -16.65 -50.01
C GLY A 272 -6.82 -16.52 -49.44
N GLN A 273 -7.51 -15.41 -49.70
CA GLN A 273 -8.96 -15.32 -49.44
C GLN A 273 -9.74 -15.79 -50.66
N GLN A 274 -10.36 -16.97 -50.56
CA GLN A 274 -11.35 -17.42 -51.55
C GLN A 274 -12.66 -16.64 -51.41
N LYS A 275 -13.28 -16.35 -52.56
CA LYS A 275 -14.44 -15.48 -52.70
C LYS A 275 -15.61 -16.31 -53.19
N GLU A 276 -16.50 -16.73 -52.28
CA GLU A 276 -17.69 -17.51 -52.64
C GLU A 276 -18.74 -16.66 -53.37
N PRO A 277 -19.60 -17.29 -54.20
CA PRO A 277 -20.27 -16.59 -55.29
C PRO A 277 -21.64 -16.01 -54.92
N SER A 278 -22.02 -14.92 -55.61
CA SER A 278 -23.40 -14.45 -55.67
C SER A 278 -24.26 -15.43 -56.49
N PRO A 279 -25.42 -15.89 -55.99
CA PRO A 279 -26.33 -16.73 -56.76
C PRO A 279 -27.03 -15.91 -57.86
N ALA A 280 -27.12 -16.50 -59.05
CA ALA A 280 -27.83 -15.90 -60.19
C ALA A 280 -29.36 -15.84 -59.94
N PRO A 281 -30.09 -14.89 -60.55
CA PRO A 281 -31.54 -14.83 -60.42
C PRO A 281 -32.21 -16.08 -61.00
N PRO A 282 -33.17 -16.70 -60.29
CA PRO A 282 -33.92 -17.85 -60.82
C PRO A 282 -34.79 -17.41 -62.01
N ALA A 283 -34.94 -18.31 -62.99
CA ALA A 283 -35.68 -18.03 -64.22
C ALA A 283 -37.19 -17.86 -63.96
N ALA A 284 -37.84 -17.08 -64.83
CA ALA A 284 -39.27 -16.79 -64.73
C ALA A 284 -40.14 -18.05 -64.87
N ALA A 285 -40.82 -18.44 -63.79
CA ALA A 285 -41.79 -19.52 -63.77
C ALA A 285 -43.22 -19.00 -64.03
N GLU A 286 -43.46 -18.50 -65.26
CA GLU A 286 -44.83 -18.16 -65.68
C GLU A 286 -45.73 -19.42 -65.68
N GLY A 287 -46.82 -19.38 -64.90
CA GLY A 287 -47.84 -20.44 -64.86
C GLY A 287 -48.20 -20.99 -63.47
N GLY A 288 -47.44 -20.66 -62.41
CA GLY A 288 -47.70 -21.20 -61.06
C GLY A 288 -48.71 -20.44 -60.19
N GLY A 289 -48.70 -19.10 -60.26
CA GLY A 289 -49.27 -18.23 -59.22
C GLY A 289 -50.73 -18.49 -58.84
N ALA A 290 -51.64 -18.60 -59.82
CA ALA A 290 -53.06 -18.79 -59.55
C ALA A 290 -53.36 -20.07 -58.76
N LYS A 291 -52.69 -21.19 -59.09
CA LYS A 291 -52.85 -22.46 -58.35
C LYS A 291 -52.30 -22.40 -56.93
N ALA A 292 -51.19 -21.71 -56.72
CA ALA A 292 -50.61 -21.56 -55.37
C ALA A 292 -51.50 -20.69 -54.46
N ILE A 293 -52.14 -19.67 -55.02
CA ILE A 293 -53.09 -18.80 -54.29
C ILE A 293 -54.37 -19.56 -53.94
N ASP A 294 -54.99 -20.25 -54.91
CA ASP A 294 -56.16 -21.11 -54.66
C ASP A 294 -55.86 -22.20 -53.61
N GLN A 295 -54.65 -22.78 -53.64
CA GLN A 295 -54.23 -23.80 -52.68
C GLN A 295 -54.02 -23.23 -51.27
N ARG A 296 -53.28 -22.12 -51.08
CA ARG A 296 -53.15 -21.46 -49.76
C ARG A 296 -54.52 -21.05 -49.20
N ALA A 297 -55.41 -20.52 -50.03
CA ALA A 297 -56.76 -20.14 -49.59
C ALA A 297 -57.57 -21.35 -49.11
N ALA A 298 -57.52 -22.48 -49.82
CA ALA A 298 -58.18 -23.71 -49.42
C ALA A 298 -57.57 -24.32 -48.15
N GLU A 299 -56.24 -24.28 -48.00
CA GLU A 299 -55.53 -24.78 -46.81
C GLU A 299 -55.83 -23.92 -45.57
N LEU A 300 -55.75 -22.59 -45.68
CA LEU A 300 -56.18 -21.65 -44.63
C LEU A 300 -57.65 -21.85 -44.23
N GLN A 301 -58.55 -22.07 -45.21
CA GLN A 301 -59.97 -22.24 -44.92
C GLN A 301 -60.31 -23.62 -44.35
N ALA A 302 -59.45 -24.64 -44.57
CA ALA A 302 -59.52 -25.91 -43.86
C ALA A 302 -59.01 -25.78 -42.42
N LEU A 303 -57.89 -25.09 -42.19
CA LEU A 303 -57.35 -24.80 -40.86
C LEU A 303 -58.33 -23.98 -40.02
N ALA A 304 -58.92 -22.93 -40.59
CA ALA A 304 -59.94 -22.11 -39.93
C ALA A 304 -61.24 -22.88 -39.59
N GLN A 305 -61.50 -24.01 -40.27
CA GLN A 305 -62.60 -24.93 -39.92
C GLN A 305 -62.21 -25.93 -38.83
N ALA A 306 -60.97 -26.46 -38.86
CA ALA A 306 -60.44 -27.31 -37.80
C ALA A 306 -60.35 -26.56 -36.46
N HIS A 307 -59.84 -25.34 -36.51
CA HIS A 307 -59.66 -24.43 -35.38
C HIS A 307 -60.87 -23.51 -35.11
N ALA A 308 -62.06 -23.84 -35.64
CA ALA A 308 -63.25 -23.00 -35.50
C ALA A 308 -63.74 -22.80 -34.05
N LEU A 309 -63.32 -23.68 -33.13
CA LEU A 309 -63.57 -23.58 -31.68
C LEU A 309 -62.34 -23.11 -30.89
N ASP A 310 -61.17 -23.04 -31.51
CA ASP A 310 -59.93 -22.57 -30.89
C ASP A 310 -59.83 -21.05 -30.97
N ARG A 311 -59.07 -20.45 -30.05
CA ARG A 311 -58.82 -19.00 -30.06
C ARG A 311 -57.90 -18.58 -31.20
N MET A 312 -57.05 -19.45 -31.71
CA MET A 312 -56.08 -19.10 -32.75
C MET A 312 -55.49 -20.31 -33.49
N PHE A 313 -54.81 -20.06 -34.61
CA PHE A 313 -53.90 -20.99 -35.28
C PHE A 313 -52.73 -20.26 -35.97
N PHE A 314 -51.77 -21.02 -36.51
CA PHE A 314 -50.62 -20.51 -37.26
C PHE A 314 -50.61 -21.02 -38.71
N TYR A 315 -50.11 -20.21 -39.64
CA TYR A 315 -49.81 -20.63 -41.01
C TYR A 315 -48.37 -20.24 -41.39
N PRO A 316 -47.51 -21.19 -41.81
CA PRO A 316 -47.72 -22.64 -41.74
C PRO A 316 -47.89 -23.13 -40.28
N GLU A 317 -48.55 -24.29 -40.09
CA GLU A 317 -48.79 -24.88 -38.76
C GLU A 317 -47.50 -25.14 -37.96
N ARG A 318 -46.37 -25.33 -38.67
CA ARG A 318 -45.04 -25.44 -38.07
C ARG A 318 -44.28 -24.13 -38.20
N VAL A 319 -44.10 -23.45 -37.08
CA VAL A 319 -43.24 -22.27 -36.97
C VAL A 319 -41.78 -22.71 -37.10
N THR A 320 -40.98 -22.02 -37.92
CA THR A 320 -39.59 -22.41 -38.20
C THR A 320 -38.62 -21.25 -38.00
N ALA A 321 -37.43 -21.55 -37.47
CA ALA A 321 -36.42 -20.56 -37.16
C ALA A 321 -35.87 -19.90 -38.44
N GLY A 322 -35.81 -18.56 -38.46
CA GLY A 322 -35.48 -17.81 -39.67
C GLY A 322 -36.57 -17.80 -40.75
N GLY A 323 -37.79 -18.25 -40.44
CA GLY A 323 -38.96 -18.18 -41.32
C GLY A 323 -39.87 -16.96 -41.05
N ASP A 324 -40.92 -16.83 -41.84
CA ASP A 324 -42.09 -16.00 -41.54
C ASP A 324 -43.23 -16.90 -41.06
N VAL A 325 -43.98 -16.43 -40.07
CA VAL A 325 -45.19 -17.10 -39.57
C VAL A 325 -46.37 -16.13 -39.55
N GLU A 326 -47.53 -16.58 -40.00
CA GLU A 326 -48.77 -15.83 -39.96
C GLU A 326 -49.65 -16.34 -38.81
N VAL A 327 -50.08 -15.44 -37.93
CA VAL A 327 -50.78 -15.74 -36.67
C VAL A 327 -52.24 -15.30 -36.78
N PHE A 328 -53.17 -16.26 -36.74
CA PHE A 328 -54.60 -16.02 -36.92
C PHE A 328 -55.35 -16.11 -35.58
N LEU A 329 -55.90 -15.00 -35.09
CA LEU A 329 -56.76 -14.90 -33.92
C LEU A 329 -58.26 -14.99 -34.32
N ASN A 330 -59.00 -15.89 -33.68
CA ASN A 330 -60.46 -15.98 -33.77
C ASN A 330 -61.10 -14.98 -32.80
N ARG A 331 -61.29 -13.74 -33.25
CA ARG A 331 -61.80 -12.64 -32.41
C ARG A 331 -63.17 -12.97 -31.79
N GLY A 332 -63.98 -13.79 -32.46
CA GLY A 332 -65.34 -14.18 -32.06
C GLY A 332 -65.43 -15.11 -30.84
N VAL A 333 -64.33 -15.78 -30.45
CA VAL A 333 -64.27 -16.64 -29.24
C VAL A 333 -63.21 -16.19 -28.23
N SER A 334 -62.62 -15.01 -28.45
CA SER A 334 -61.62 -14.37 -27.58
C SER A 334 -62.26 -13.38 -26.58
N THR A 335 -61.54 -13.02 -25.51
CA THR A 335 -61.92 -11.89 -24.63
C THR A 335 -61.91 -10.53 -25.34
N LEU A 336 -61.31 -10.43 -26.54
CA LEU A 336 -61.21 -9.22 -27.35
C LEU A 336 -62.37 -9.05 -28.35
N ALA A 337 -63.44 -9.86 -28.22
CA ALA A 337 -64.65 -9.75 -29.03
C ALA A 337 -65.21 -8.32 -29.05
N GLY A 338 -65.36 -7.73 -30.24
CA GLY A 338 -65.86 -6.38 -30.42
C GLY A 338 -64.86 -5.24 -30.20
N LYS A 339 -63.61 -5.52 -29.81
CA LYS A 339 -62.54 -4.49 -29.77
C LYS A 339 -62.08 -4.14 -31.19
N GLY A 340 -61.76 -2.85 -31.41
CA GLY A 340 -61.46 -2.28 -32.74
C GLY A 340 -59.98 -2.27 -33.12
N GLU A 341 -59.08 -2.30 -32.13
CA GLU A 341 -57.64 -2.42 -32.31
C GLU A 341 -57.15 -3.58 -31.44
N ILE A 342 -56.34 -4.47 -32.02
CA ILE A 342 -55.76 -5.64 -31.35
C ILE A 342 -54.30 -5.74 -31.76
N GLU A 343 -53.42 -5.91 -30.77
CA GLU A 343 -51.99 -6.11 -30.97
C GLU A 343 -51.55 -7.41 -30.32
N LEU A 344 -50.62 -8.12 -30.97
CA LEU A 344 -49.86 -9.22 -30.39
C LEU A 344 -48.58 -8.62 -29.80
N LEU A 345 -48.40 -8.78 -28.49
CA LEU A 345 -47.16 -8.49 -27.79
C LEU A 345 -46.48 -9.82 -27.47
N GLY A 346 -45.21 -9.98 -27.84
CA GLY A 346 -44.48 -11.21 -27.64
C GLY A 346 -42.98 -11.04 -27.53
N SER A 347 -42.28 -12.16 -27.37
CA SER A 347 -40.83 -12.27 -27.31
C SER A 347 -40.46 -13.75 -27.50
N PHE A 348 -39.23 -14.04 -27.90
CA PHE A 348 -38.77 -15.40 -28.10
C PHE A 348 -38.07 -15.96 -26.86
N ASN A 349 -38.01 -17.29 -26.77
CA ASN A 349 -37.25 -18.05 -25.77
C ASN A 349 -37.57 -17.62 -24.32
N ASP A 350 -38.81 -17.87 -23.87
CA ASP A 350 -39.27 -17.64 -22.49
C ASP A 350 -39.19 -16.17 -22.07
N TRP A 351 -39.63 -15.31 -23.00
CA TRP A 351 -39.52 -13.85 -22.99
C TRP A 351 -38.09 -13.27 -23.01
N GLN A 352 -37.03 -14.08 -23.08
CA GLN A 352 -35.64 -13.64 -22.92
C GLN A 352 -35.01 -13.01 -24.17
N TYR A 353 -35.63 -13.11 -25.36
CA TYR A 353 -34.99 -12.75 -26.62
C TYR A 353 -35.90 -11.98 -27.59
N GLN A 354 -35.52 -10.75 -27.94
CA GLN A 354 -36.20 -9.88 -28.92
C GLN A 354 -37.72 -9.72 -28.70
N GLN A 355 -38.10 -8.76 -27.86
CA GLN A 355 -39.50 -8.33 -27.72
C GLN A 355 -40.03 -7.74 -29.03
N LEU A 356 -41.30 -8.03 -29.34
CA LEU A 356 -42.01 -7.60 -30.55
C LEU A 356 -43.44 -7.21 -30.23
N GLY A 357 -43.95 -6.18 -30.92
CA GLY A 357 -45.35 -5.77 -30.89
C GLY A 357 -45.86 -5.61 -32.31
N VAL A 358 -46.90 -6.35 -32.69
CA VAL A 358 -47.45 -6.34 -34.05
C VAL A 358 -48.98 -6.25 -34.02
N ARG A 359 -49.51 -5.24 -34.70
CA ARG A 359 -50.94 -4.99 -34.79
C ARG A 359 -51.64 -5.92 -35.79
N LEU A 360 -52.69 -6.59 -35.33
CA LEU A 360 -53.52 -7.48 -36.14
C LEU A 360 -54.47 -6.69 -37.04
N GLN A 361 -54.84 -7.30 -38.17
CA GLN A 361 -55.79 -6.78 -39.15
C GLN A 361 -56.81 -7.87 -39.51
N PRO A 362 -58.04 -7.55 -39.95
CA PRO A 362 -58.97 -8.58 -40.46
C PRO A 362 -58.34 -9.38 -41.60
N SER A 363 -58.44 -10.72 -41.59
CA SER A 363 -57.91 -11.55 -42.69
C SER A 363 -58.66 -11.26 -43.99
N ALA A 364 -57.91 -11.03 -45.07
CA ALA A 364 -58.46 -10.80 -46.40
C ALA A 364 -59.01 -12.09 -47.04
N GLU A 365 -58.47 -13.24 -46.64
CA GLU A 365 -58.79 -14.58 -47.16
C GLU A 365 -59.93 -15.25 -46.40
N LEU A 366 -60.00 -15.06 -45.07
CA LEU A 366 -60.96 -15.73 -44.19
C LEU A 366 -62.12 -14.81 -43.74
N GLY A 367 -61.88 -13.50 -43.65
CA GLY A 367 -62.83 -12.53 -43.12
C GLY A 367 -63.11 -12.71 -41.62
N GLU A 368 -64.11 -11.97 -41.12
CA GLU A 368 -64.59 -12.09 -39.74
C GLU A 368 -65.07 -13.53 -39.45
N PRO A 369 -64.69 -14.15 -38.30
CA PRO A 369 -64.10 -13.52 -37.11
C PRO A 369 -62.55 -13.47 -37.08
N TRP A 370 -61.86 -13.86 -38.15
CA TRP A 370 -60.41 -14.06 -38.14
C TRP A 370 -59.61 -12.79 -38.40
N TRP A 371 -58.65 -12.53 -37.52
CA TRP A 371 -57.71 -11.41 -37.58
C TRP A 371 -56.28 -11.95 -37.63
N THR A 372 -55.43 -11.43 -38.51
CA THR A 372 -54.09 -11.93 -38.83
C THR A 372 -52.98 -10.91 -38.54
N ALA A 373 -51.79 -11.41 -38.20
CA ALA A 373 -50.52 -10.68 -38.22
C ALA A 373 -49.38 -11.59 -38.68
N THR A 374 -48.46 -11.07 -39.52
CA THR A 374 -47.25 -11.80 -39.93
C THR A 374 -46.06 -11.41 -39.06
N LEU A 375 -45.35 -12.39 -38.53
CA LEU A 375 -44.18 -12.24 -37.67
C LEU A 375 -42.94 -12.83 -38.33
N ARG A 376 -41.78 -12.18 -38.16
CA ARG A 376 -40.48 -12.75 -38.53
C ARG A 376 -39.90 -13.52 -37.35
N VAL A 377 -39.51 -14.77 -37.57
CA VAL A 377 -38.90 -15.62 -36.53
C VAL A 377 -37.37 -15.53 -36.62
N PRO A 378 -36.64 -15.20 -35.53
CA PRO A 378 -35.19 -15.27 -35.48
C PRO A 378 -34.65 -16.68 -35.78
N ARG A 379 -33.35 -16.81 -36.06
CA ARG A 379 -32.70 -18.13 -36.25
C ARG A 379 -32.33 -18.80 -34.93
N GLU A 380 -32.28 -18.00 -33.88
CA GLU A 380 -31.84 -18.32 -32.52
C GLU A 380 -33.02 -18.74 -31.62
N ALA A 381 -34.25 -18.73 -32.16
CA ALA A 381 -35.48 -19.01 -31.41
C ALA A 381 -35.87 -20.49 -31.44
N TYR A 382 -36.10 -21.10 -30.27
CA TYR A 382 -36.80 -22.38 -30.10
C TYR A 382 -38.27 -22.21 -29.67
N LYS A 383 -38.65 -21.00 -29.24
CA LYS A 383 -39.98 -20.70 -28.71
C LYS A 383 -40.38 -19.26 -29.02
N LEU A 384 -41.65 -19.03 -29.27
CA LEU A 384 -42.28 -17.71 -29.32
C LEU A 384 -43.37 -17.67 -28.23
N ASP A 385 -43.24 -16.73 -27.30
CA ASP A 385 -44.17 -16.44 -26.20
C ASP A 385 -44.90 -15.12 -26.47
N PHE A 386 -46.22 -15.06 -26.26
CA PHE A 386 -47.03 -13.89 -26.64
C PHE A 386 -48.41 -13.82 -25.98
N VAL A 387 -48.99 -12.63 -26.01
CA VAL A 387 -50.37 -12.31 -25.60
C VAL A 387 -51.01 -11.37 -26.62
N PHE A 388 -52.34 -11.36 -26.69
CA PHE A 388 -53.07 -10.35 -27.47
C PHE A 388 -53.68 -9.30 -26.54
N HIS A 389 -53.72 -8.03 -26.95
CA HIS A 389 -54.35 -6.97 -26.16
C HIS A 389 -55.04 -5.90 -27.01
N SER A 390 -56.01 -5.21 -26.41
CA SER A 390 -56.63 -3.99 -26.96
C SER A 390 -56.34 -2.76 -26.08
N GLY A 391 -55.15 -2.72 -25.47
CA GLY A 391 -54.72 -1.72 -24.47
C GLY A 391 -55.36 -1.89 -23.09
N GLU A 392 -56.70 -1.95 -23.03
CA GLU A 392 -57.47 -2.10 -21.78
C GLU A 392 -57.69 -3.56 -21.35
N VAL A 393 -57.71 -4.48 -22.31
CA VAL A 393 -58.10 -5.89 -22.12
C VAL A 393 -57.03 -6.76 -22.76
N TYR A 394 -56.70 -7.86 -22.08
CA TYR A 394 -55.77 -8.88 -22.55
C TYR A 394 -56.50 -10.20 -22.82
N GLU A 395 -56.01 -10.93 -23.80
CA GLU A 395 -56.27 -12.34 -24.06
C GLU A 395 -54.94 -13.07 -23.91
N ASN A 396 -54.81 -13.79 -22.79
CA ASN A 396 -53.65 -14.59 -22.42
C ASN A 396 -54.12 -15.98 -21.96
N ASN A 397 -54.77 -16.71 -22.87
CA ASN A 397 -55.20 -18.11 -22.72
C ASN A 397 -55.82 -18.48 -21.34
N ALA A 398 -56.63 -17.57 -20.77
CA ALA A 398 -57.22 -17.69 -19.43
C ALA A 398 -56.22 -17.70 -18.23
N GLY A 399 -55.13 -16.94 -18.32
CA GLY A 399 -54.17 -16.70 -17.25
C GLY A 399 -52.77 -17.29 -17.48
N GLN A 400 -52.45 -17.71 -18.71
CA GLN A 400 -51.13 -18.18 -19.12
C GLN A 400 -50.84 -17.65 -20.52
N ASP A 401 -49.64 -17.09 -20.74
CA ASP A 401 -49.28 -16.57 -22.06
C ASP A 401 -49.35 -17.68 -23.13
N PHE A 402 -49.73 -17.32 -24.36
CA PHE A 402 -49.67 -18.27 -25.46
C PHE A 402 -48.20 -18.53 -25.80
N PHE A 403 -47.89 -19.76 -26.20
CA PHE A 403 -46.58 -20.09 -26.74
C PHE A 403 -46.68 -21.04 -27.92
N VAL A 404 -45.66 -21.03 -28.77
CA VAL A 404 -45.48 -22.01 -29.84
C VAL A 404 -44.01 -22.39 -29.95
N ALA A 405 -43.73 -23.67 -30.17
CA ALA A 405 -42.39 -24.17 -30.41
C ALA A 405 -41.93 -23.82 -31.83
N VAL A 406 -40.64 -23.57 -32.01
CA VAL A 406 -40.02 -23.17 -33.27
C VAL A 406 -39.07 -24.27 -33.74
N ASP A 407 -39.42 -24.94 -34.84
CA ASP A 407 -38.61 -26.00 -35.46
C ASP A 407 -37.31 -25.39 -36.05
N GLY A 408 -36.15 -25.99 -35.71
CA GLY A 408 -34.86 -25.72 -36.37
C GLY A 408 -34.01 -24.58 -35.78
N GLY A 409 -34.37 -24.01 -34.63
CA GLY A 409 -33.55 -23.05 -33.90
C GLY A 409 -32.46 -23.69 -33.02
N LEU A 410 -31.80 -22.87 -32.19
CA LEU A 410 -30.94 -23.34 -31.09
C LEU A 410 -31.80 -23.96 -29.98
N ASP A 411 -31.43 -25.10 -29.42
CA ASP A 411 -32.07 -25.60 -28.19
C ASP A 411 -31.81 -24.70 -26.97
N GLU A 412 -32.57 -24.89 -25.89
CA GLU A 412 -32.51 -24.08 -24.66
C GLU A 412 -31.08 -23.94 -24.10
N ALA A 413 -30.33 -25.04 -24.05
CA ALA A 413 -28.96 -25.07 -23.54
C ALA A 413 -27.99 -24.34 -24.47
N SER A 414 -28.11 -24.57 -25.78
CA SER A 414 -27.33 -23.91 -26.83
C SER A 414 -27.60 -22.41 -26.89
N PHE A 415 -28.86 -22.00 -26.72
CA PHE A 415 -29.26 -20.61 -26.63
C PHE A 415 -28.69 -19.95 -25.36
N GLY A 416 -28.78 -20.61 -24.19
CA GLY A 416 -28.16 -20.12 -22.96
C GLY A 416 -26.64 -19.94 -23.08
N ALA A 417 -25.95 -20.88 -23.72
CA ALA A 417 -24.52 -20.79 -24.01
C ALA A 417 -24.19 -19.64 -24.98
N TRP A 418 -25.02 -19.43 -26.00
CA TRP A 418 -24.88 -18.34 -26.98
C TRP A 418 -25.11 -16.96 -26.34
N VAL A 419 -26.15 -16.79 -25.51
CA VAL A 419 -26.37 -15.54 -24.75
C VAL A 419 -25.21 -15.26 -23.79
N ALA A 420 -24.67 -16.29 -23.13
CA ALA A 420 -23.48 -16.14 -22.31
C ALA A 420 -22.23 -15.75 -23.14
N GLN A 421 -22.09 -16.25 -24.37
CA GLN A 421 -21.03 -15.80 -25.29
C GLN A 421 -21.20 -14.34 -25.69
N GLN A 422 -22.39 -13.91 -26.13
CA GLN A 422 -22.64 -12.52 -26.52
C GLN A 422 -22.37 -11.54 -25.36
N LYS A 423 -22.79 -11.87 -24.13
CA LYS A 423 -22.48 -11.06 -22.95
C LYS A 423 -20.97 -10.96 -22.67
N ARG A 424 -20.21 -12.06 -22.83
CA ARG A 424 -18.74 -12.04 -22.70
C ARG A 424 -18.07 -11.21 -23.80
N GLU A 425 -18.57 -11.26 -25.03
CA GLU A 425 -18.04 -10.49 -26.16
C GLU A 425 -18.31 -8.99 -26.00
N GLU A 426 -19.50 -8.62 -25.53
CA GLU A 426 -19.85 -7.23 -25.20
C GLU A 426 -19.03 -6.71 -24.00
N GLN A 427 -18.96 -7.45 -22.89
CA GLN A 427 -18.13 -7.07 -21.73
C GLN A 427 -16.66 -6.89 -22.10
N ARG A 428 -16.11 -7.78 -22.94
CA ARG A 428 -14.74 -7.65 -23.47
C ARG A 428 -14.59 -6.40 -24.35
N ARG A 429 -15.59 -6.07 -25.18
CA ARG A 429 -15.56 -4.84 -25.99
C ARG A 429 -15.60 -3.59 -25.11
N GLN A 430 -16.49 -3.53 -24.12
CA GLN A 430 -16.58 -2.43 -23.16
C GLN A 430 -15.29 -2.25 -22.35
N LEU A 431 -14.65 -3.35 -21.94
CA LEU A 431 -13.34 -3.31 -21.28
C LEU A 431 -12.25 -2.77 -22.22
N GLN A 432 -12.18 -3.25 -23.47
CA GLN A 432 -11.21 -2.78 -24.47
C GLN A 432 -11.42 -1.31 -24.86
N GLU A 433 -12.68 -0.86 -24.99
CA GLU A 433 -13.04 0.54 -25.22
C GLU A 433 -12.58 1.43 -24.05
N LYS A 434 -12.77 0.98 -22.81
CA LYS A 434 -12.30 1.67 -21.60
C LYS A 434 -10.78 1.69 -21.49
N GLU A 435 -10.11 0.56 -21.69
CA GLU A 435 -8.64 0.45 -21.68
C GLU A 435 -8.00 1.36 -22.74
N ALA A 436 -8.58 1.41 -23.94
CA ALA A 436 -8.14 2.29 -25.03
C ALA A 436 -8.35 3.77 -24.69
N ALA A 437 -9.47 4.14 -24.06
CA ALA A 437 -9.71 5.49 -23.58
C ALA A 437 -8.71 5.91 -22.49
N GLU A 438 -8.50 5.07 -21.47
CA GLU A 438 -7.51 5.30 -20.42
C GLU A 438 -6.07 5.34 -20.97
N ALA A 439 -5.75 4.57 -22.03
CA ALA A 439 -4.46 4.63 -22.71
C ALA A 439 -4.28 5.93 -23.51
N ALA A 440 -5.31 6.37 -24.23
CA ALA A 440 -5.30 7.62 -24.99
C ALA A 440 -5.20 8.86 -24.08
N GLU A 441 -5.82 8.84 -22.90
CA GLU A 441 -5.65 9.91 -21.91
C GLU A 441 -4.24 9.91 -21.30
N ARG A 442 -3.68 8.72 -20.98
CA ARG A 442 -2.30 8.60 -20.47
C ARG A 442 -1.27 9.15 -21.45
N GLU A 443 -1.40 8.86 -22.75
CA GLU A 443 -0.46 9.39 -23.76
C GLU A 443 -0.64 10.91 -23.95
N ARG A 444 -1.87 11.43 -23.89
CA ARG A 444 -2.11 12.90 -23.89
C ARG A 444 -1.41 13.59 -22.72
N ARG A 445 -1.63 13.10 -21.48
CA ARG A 445 -0.98 13.65 -20.28
C ARG A 445 0.54 13.58 -20.38
N ARG A 446 1.10 12.47 -20.86
CA ARG A 446 2.54 12.31 -21.09
C ARG A 446 3.10 13.35 -22.07
N VAL A 447 2.41 13.62 -23.18
CA VAL A 447 2.82 14.65 -24.15
C VAL A 447 2.70 16.07 -23.55
N GLU A 448 1.68 16.34 -22.75
CA GLU A 448 1.51 17.62 -22.04
C GLU A 448 2.60 17.82 -20.96
N GLU A 449 2.97 16.78 -20.22
CA GLU A 449 4.07 16.78 -19.25
C GLU A 449 5.44 16.95 -19.92
N GLU A 450 5.69 16.27 -21.05
CA GLU A 450 6.93 16.42 -21.82
C GLU A 450 7.09 17.84 -22.37
N GLN A 451 6.01 18.44 -22.90
CA GLN A 451 6.01 19.84 -23.34
C GLN A 451 6.23 20.82 -22.18
N ALA A 452 5.58 20.58 -21.03
CA ALA A 452 5.78 21.40 -19.83
C ALA A 452 7.20 21.28 -19.28
N GLN A 453 7.86 20.13 -19.42
CA GLN A 453 9.24 19.96 -18.99
C GLN A 453 10.25 20.54 -19.99
N ASP A 454 10.06 20.39 -21.30
CA ASP A 454 10.90 21.05 -22.32
C ASP A 454 10.84 22.59 -22.17
N ALA A 455 9.67 23.15 -21.81
CA ALA A 455 9.54 24.57 -21.47
C ALA A 455 10.34 24.99 -20.22
N ARG A 456 10.32 24.19 -19.14
CA ARG A 456 11.13 24.43 -17.93
C ARG A 456 12.62 24.32 -18.20
N ASP A 457 13.03 23.35 -19.03
CA ASP A 457 14.43 23.13 -19.38
C ASP A 457 14.99 24.34 -20.16
N ARG A 458 14.17 24.98 -21.01
CA ARG A 458 14.50 26.27 -21.65
C ARG A 458 14.53 27.44 -20.68
N GLU A 459 13.55 27.54 -19.77
CA GLU A 459 13.53 28.61 -18.74
C GLU A 459 14.80 28.55 -17.87
N ALA A 460 15.23 27.34 -17.47
CA ALA A 460 16.46 27.13 -16.72
C ALA A 460 17.73 27.46 -17.53
N ALA A 461 17.76 27.15 -18.83
CA ALA A 461 18.85 27.52 -19.72
C ALA A 461 18.97 29.05 -19.90
N ALA A 462 17.85 29.72 -20.16
CA ALA A 462 17.77 31.18 -20.26
C ALA A 462 18.19 31.86 -18.94
N ALA A 463 17.77 31.31 -17.79
CA ALA A 463 18.20 31.79 -16.48
C ALA A 463 19.73 31.66 -16.27
N ALA A 464 20.35 30.59 -16.78
CA ALA A 464 21.81 30.43 -16.74
C ALA A 464 22.52 31.47 -17.63
N ALA A 465 22.04 31.70 -18.85
CA ALA A 465 22.57 32.73 -19.75
C ALA A 465 22.41 34.15 -19.16
N VAL A 466 21.27 34.44 -18.50
CA VAL A 466 21.04 35.69 -17.76
C VAL A 466 21.99 35.84 -16.57
N ALA A 467 22.30 34.77 -15.84
CA ALA A 467 23.28 34.81 -14.75
C ALA A 467 24.69 35.17 -15.25
N VAL A 468 25.14 34.56 -16.35
CA VAL A 468 26.42 34.91 -17.02
C VAL A 468 26.40 36.35 -17.51
N ARG A 469 25.29 36.80 -18.14
CA ARG A 469 25.11 38.20 -18.55
C ARG A 469 25.28 39.16 -17.38
N SER A 470 24.69 38.87 -16.23
CA SER A 470 24.79 39.71 -15.03
C SER A 470 26.21 39.76 -14.46
N ALA A 471 26.90 38.62 -14.37
CA ALA A 471 28.29 38.57 -13.92
C ALA A 471 29.22 39.37 -14.84
N LEU A 472 29.15 39.09 -16.15
CA LEU A 472 29.99 39.76 -17.14
C LEU A 472 29.72 41.28 -17.24
N SER A 473 28.46 41.70 -17.09
CA SER A 473 28.08 43.12 -17.09
C SER A 473 28.71 43.90 -15.93
N ALA A 474 28.99 43.25 -14.79
CA ALA A 474 29.66 43.89 -13.67
C ALA A 474 31.13 44.17 -14.01
N SER A 475 31.89 43.16 -14.46
CA SER A 475 33.29 43.34 -14.89
C SER A 475 33.41 44.33 -16.04
N LEU A 476 32.56 44.24 -17.07
CA LEU A 476 32.58 45.16 -18.22
C LEU A 476 32.26 46.62 -17.84
N ALA A 477 31.51 46.86 -16.78
CA ALA A 477 31.20 48.22 -16.29
C ALA A 477 32.38 48.90 -15.55
N VAL A 478 33.36 48.12 -15.08
CA VAL A 478 34.60 48.62 -14.45
C VAL A 478 35.86 48.39 -15.29
N ALA A 479 35.75 47.65 -16.40
CA ALA A 479 36.86 47.31 -17.28
C ALA A 479 37.48 48.55 -17.94
N ALA A 480 38.80 48.69 -17.80
CA ALA A 480 39.57 49.78 -18.35
C ALA A 480 40.91 49.25 -18.90
N PRO A 481 41.24 49.48 -20.18
CA PRO A 481 42.52 49.04 -20.74
C PRO A 481 43.72 49.82 -20.17
N ARG A 482 43.47 50.92 -19.44
CA ARG A 482 44.50 51.67 -18.70
C ARG A 482 43.93 52.37 -17.47
N VAL A 483 44.73 52.44 -16.41
CA VAL A 483 44.55 53.36 -15.29
C VAL A 483 45.85 54.17 -15.13
N PRO A 484 45.83 55.51 -15.32
CA PRO A 484 47.05 56.34 -15.32
C PRO A 484 47.96 56.11 -14.12
N SER A 485 49.25 55.89 -14.40
CA SER A 485 50.30 55.57 -13.42
C SER A 485 50.05 54.33 -12.53
N VAL A 486 49.10 53.45 -12.88
CA VAL A 486 48.86 52.17 -12.22
C VAL A 486 49.07 51.00 -13.18
N PHE A 487 48.36 50.94 -14.31
CA PHE A 487 48.54 49.89 -15.31
C PHE A 487 48.08 50.29 -16.71
N PHE A 488 48.49 49.55 -17.74
CA PHE A 488 47.91 49.56 -19.08
C PHE A 488 48.07 48.22 -19.81
N THR A 489 47.25 48.02 -20.84
CA THR A 489 47.31 46.90 -21.80
C THR A 489 47.81 47.38 -23.15
N ASP A 490 48.66 46.59 -23.82
CA ASP A 490 49.14 46.86 -25.18
C ASP A 490 49.04 45.56 -26.02
N PRO A 491 48.27 45.51 -27.13
CA PRO A 491 47.52 46.60 -27.74
C PRO A 491 46.26 47.01 -26.96
N GLU A 492 45.74 48.21 -27.27
CA GLU A 492 44.45 48.72 -26.81
C GLU A 492 43.53 49.02 -28.02
N PRO A 493 42.33 48.42 -28.11
CA PRO A 493 41.78 47.40 -27.20
C PRO A 493 42.48 46.04 -27.33
N VAL A 494 42.36 45.24 -26.27
CA VAL A 494 42.81 43.84 -26.23
C VAL A 494 42.03 43.02 -27.26
N ALA A 495 42.67 42.09 -27.98
CA ALA A 495 42.02 41.27 -29.01
C ALA A 495 41.89 39.80 -28.58
N ALA A 496 40.70 39.22 -28.72
CA ALA A 496 40.46 37.79 -28.43
C ALA A 496 41.25 36.89 -29.39
N GLY A 497 41.87 35.83 -28.85
CA GLY A 497 42.75 34.92 -29.60
C GLY A 497 44.11 35.54 -29.97
N GLY A 498 44.44 36.71 -29.44
CA GLY A 498 45.74 37.37 -29.62
C GLY A 498 46.65 37.24 -28.40
N GLN A 499 47.72 38.03 -28.38
CA GLN A 499 48.53 38.28 -27.19
C GLN A 499 48.34 39.71 -26.70
N VAL A 500 48.52 39.92 -25.40
CA VAL A 500 48.46 41.22 -24.74
C VAL A 500 49.59 41.38 -23.72
N ARG A 501 50.31 42.49 -23.82
CA ARG A 501 51.27 42.91 -22.82
C ARG A 501 50.53 43.65 -21.70
N LEU A 502 50.46 43.04 -20.52
CA LEU A 502 50.03 43.73 -19.30
C LEU A 502 51.23 44.45 -18.69
N VAL A 503 51.07 45.74 -18.36
CA VAL A 503 52.12 46.58 -17.76
C VAL A 503 51.58 47.26 -16.50
N TYR A 504 52.29 47.15 -15.37
CA TYR A 504 51.86 47.60 -14.04
C TYR A 504 52.97 48.35 -13.29
N ASN A 505 52.60 49.36 -12.48
CA ASN A 505 53.49 50.17 -11.66
C ASN A 505 53.30 49.86 -10.17
N ARG A 506 54.31 49.26 -9.52
CA ARG A 506 54.21 48.92 -8.09
C ARG A 506 54.50 50.07 -7.13
N SER A 507 55.04 51.22 -7.59
CA SER A 507 55.66 52.24 -6.72
C SER A 507 54.77 52.78 -5.60
N TYR A 508 53.45 52.79 -5.78
CA TYR A 508 52.48 53.35 -4.82
C TYR A 508 51.30 52.41 -4.56
N ARG A 509 51.52 51.09 -4.70
CA ARG A 509 50.51 50.03 -4.66
C ARG A 509 50.84 48.99 -3.58
N PRO A 510 49.91 48.07 -3.20
CA PRO A 510 50.13 47.08 -2.14
C PRO A 510 51.38 46.20 -2.27
N LEU A 511 51.94 46.06 -3.48
CA LEU A 511 53.13 45.24 -3.76
C LEU A 511 54.44 46.05 -3.81
N CYS A 512 54.47 47.31 -3.36
CA CYS A 512 55.65 48.20 -3.45
C CYS A 512 56.93 47.69 -2.74
N PHE A 513 56.81 46.70 -1.87
CA PHE A 513 57.90 46.04 -1.14
C PHE A 513 58.17 44.59 -1.62
N ALA A 514 57.38 44.06 -2.55
CA ALA A 514 57.49 42.68 -3.00
C ALA A 514 58.72 42.51 -3.91
N GLY A 515 59.54 41.50 -3.65
CA GLY A 515 60.76 41.21 -4.44
C GLY A 515 60.45 40.64 -5.83
N GLU A 516 59.32 39.96 -5.96
CA GLU A 516 58.73 39.48 -7.22
C GLU A 516 57.34 40.09 -7.38
N VAL A 517 56.83 40.11 -8.62
CA VAL A 517 55.43 40.43 -8.91
C VAL A 517 54.90 39.32 -9.81
N TRP A 518 53.73 38.77 -9.48
CA TRP A 518 53.08 37.70 -10.22
C TRP A 518 51.69 38.15 -10.66
N VAL A 519 51.33 37.91 -11.93
CA VAL A 519 49.95 37.96 -12.41
C VAL A 519 49.27 36.65 -12.07
N HIS A 520 48.11 36.71 -11.44
CA HIS A 520 47.11 35.64 -11.42
C HIS A 520 45.93 36.15 -12.27
N ALA A 521 45.72 35.57 -13.45
CA ALA A 521 44.72 36.01 -14.42
C ALA A 521 43.69 34.93 -14.76
N GLY A 522 42.50 35.39 -15.14
CA GLY A 522 41.36 34.64 -15.64
C GLY A 522 40.60 35.49 -16.66
N TYR A 523 39.35 35.13 -16.95
CA TYR A 523 38.52 35.85 -17.91
C TYR A 523 37.03 35.61 -17.66
N ASN A 524 36.20 36.44 -18.29
CA ASN A 524 34.74 36.39 -18.27
C ASN A 524 34.09 36.47 -16.86
N GLY A 525 34.72 37.16 -15.92
CA GLY A 525 34.31 37.25 -14.52
C GLY A 525 34.83 36.08 -13.68
N TRP A 526 36.06 35.65 -13.95
CA TRP A 526 36.69 34.46 -13.33
C TRP A 526 35.90 33.15 -13.53
N GLN A 527 35.19 33.00 -14.64
CA GLN A 527 34.25 31.87 -14.85
C GLN A 527 34.93 30.49 -14.73
N ASP A 528 36.18 30.39 -15.20
CA ASP A 528 37.03 29.20 -15.20
C ASP A 528 38.10 29.24 -14.07
N GLY A 529 37.96 30.18 -13.13
CA GLY A 529 38.94 30.46 -12.08
C GLY A 529 40.19 31.21 -12.59
N VAL A 530 41.33 30.98 -11.93
CA VAL A 530 42.64 31.50 -12.35
C VAL A 530 43.21 30.55 -13.41
N SER A 531 43.14 30.93 -14.68
CA SER A 531 43.67 30.15 -15.80
C SER A 531 45.18 30.32 -16.00
N THR A 532 45.74 31.47 -15.61
CA THR A 532 47.11 31.86 -15.95
C THR A 532 47.85 32.44 -14.75
N VAL A 533 49.01 31.88 -14.40
CA VAL A 533 49.87 32.35 -13.29
C VAL A 533 51.29 32.55 -13.80
N VAL A 534 51.76 33.80 -13.90
CA VAL A 534 53.05 34.14 -14.53
C VAL A 534 53.77 35.25 -13.76
N GLN A 535 55.09 35.11 -13.60
CA GLN A 535 55.95 36.12 -13.00
C GLN A 535 56.19 37.28 -13.99
N MET A 536 55.98 38.51 -13.55
CA MET A 536 56.26 39.71 -14.36
C MET A 536 57.75 40.05 -14.34
N ALA A 537 58.27 40.55 -15.46
CA ALA A 537 59.64 41.06 -15.57
C ALA A 537 59.67 42.59 -15.35
N PRO A 538 60.78 43.19 -14.86
CA PRO A 538 60.92 44.64 -14.81
C PRO A 538 60.85 45.28 -16.20
N GLU A 539 60.05 46.33 -16.35
CA GLU A 539 59.78 47.03 -17.61
C GLU A 539 60.49 48.38 -17.64
N THR A 540 61.29 48.62 -18.68
CA THR A 540 62.13 49.83 -18.82
C THR A 540 61.81 50.67 -20.05
N SER A 541 60.77 50.31 -20.84
CA SER A 541 60.35 51.06 -22.03
C SER A 541 59.37 52.21 -21.74
N VAL A 542 58.88 52.33 -20.50
CA VAL A 542 57.98 53.42 -20.06
C VAL A 542 58.80 54.63 -19.60
N GLU A 543 58.54 55.82 -20.16
CA GLU A 543 59.30 57.05 -19.86
C GLU A 543 59.03 57.68 -18.46
N ASP A 544 58.05 57.16 -17.72
CA ASP A 544 57.71 57.61 -16.37
C ASP A 544 58.67 57.04 -15.31
N LYS A 545 58.89 57.76 -14.21
CA LYS A 545 59.81 57.39 -13.11
C LYS A 545 59.24 56.34 -12.15
N GLY A 546 58.39 55.45 -12.67
CA GLY A 546 57.76 54.36 -11.92
C GLY A 546 58.62 53.11 -11.85
N ASP A 547 58.24 52.23 -10.93
CA ASP A 547 58.80 50.89 -10.76
C ASP A 547 57.88 49.91 -11.52
N TRP A 548 58.08 49.89 -12.84
CA TRP A 548 57.20 49.21 -13.80
C TRP A 548 57.60 47.75 -14.01
N TYR A 549 56.59 46.90 -14.21
CA TYR A 549 56.70 45.48 -14.51
C TYR A 549 55.78 45.12 -15.67
N SER A 550 56.18 44.20 -16.54
CA SER A 550 55.37 43.72 -17.67
C SER A 550 55.38 42.20 -17.83
N VAL A 551 54.33 41.69 -18.48
CA VAL A 551 54.21 40.28 -18.90
C VAL A 551 53.36 40.18 -20.17
N GLU A 552 53.71 39.25 -21.06
CA GLU A 552 52.89 38.87 -22.20
C GLU A 552 51.92 37.75 -21.79
N LEU A 553 50.63 37.91 -22.06
CA LEU A 553 49.60 36.89 -21.86
C LEU A 553 48.95 36.52 -23.20
N GLU A 554 48.56 35.26 -23.35
CA GLU A 554 47.64 34.85 -24.42
C GLU A 554 46.20 35.12 -24.00
N VAL A 555 45.41 35.71 -24.90
CA VAL A 555 44.01 36.08 -24.66
C VAL A 555 43.12 34.98 -25.26
N PRO A 556 42.28 34.29 -24.46
CA PRO A 556 41.38 33.27 -24.97
C PRO A 556 40.46 33.80 -26.10
N ALA A 557 40.15 32.95 -27.08
CA ALA A 557 39.31 33.32 -28.22
C ALA A 557 37.84 33.62 -27.82
N ASP A 558 37.43 33.17 -26.64
CA ASP A 558 36.12 33.33 -26.01
C ASP A 558 36.08 34.42 -24.92
N ALA A 559 37.21 35.05 -24.58
CA ALA A 559 37.26 36.13 -23.61
C ALA A 559 36.56 37.41 -24.13
N LEU A 560 35.68 37.97 -23.30
CA LEU A 560 34.98 39.26 -23.47
C LEU A 560 35.53 40.33 -22.50
N VAL A 561 36.00 39.88 -21.34
CA VAL A 561 36.80 40.66 -20.38
C VAL A 561 37.95 39.77 -19.91
N LEU A 562 39.14 40.34 -19.80
CA LEU A 562 40.30 39.74 -19.15
C LEU A 562 40.31 40.23 -17.70
N ASP A 563 40.38 39.31 -16.74
CA ASP A 563 40.36 39.59 -15.30
C ASP A 563 41.71 39.23 -14.69
N TRP A 564 42.27 40.04 -13.78
CA TRP A 564 43.46 39.65 -13.04
C TRP A 564 43.60 40.31 -11.66
N VAL A 565 44.38 39.66 -10.80
CA VAL A 565 44.97 40.25 -9.60
C VAL A 565 46.49 40.09 -9.66
N LEU A 566 47.20 40.90 -8.89
CA LEU A 566 48.65 40.80 -8.77
C LEU A 566 49.01 40.30 -7.37
N ALA A 567 50.08 39.51 -7.26
CA ALA A 567 50.55 38.92 -6.01
C ALA A 567 52.07 39.00 -5.86
N ASP A 568 52.56 38.76 -4.64
CA ASP A 568 54.00 38.63 -4.35
C ASP A 568 54.60 37.25 -4.70
N ALA A 569 53.76 36.23 -4.94
CA ALA A 569 54.16 34.87 -5.30
C ALA A 569 53.03 34.12 -6.06
N PRO A 570 53.24 32.86 -6.50
CA PRO A 570 52.15 31.98 -6.97
C PRO A 570 51.11 31.68 -5.88
N PRO A 571 49.87 31.27 -6.22
CA PRO A 571 48.75 31.14 -5.28
C PRO A 571 49.04 30.35 -3.99
N GLU A 572 49.82 29.26 -4.08
CA GLU A 572 50.18 28.41 -2.92
C GLU A 572 51.07 29.11 -1.88
N ARG A 573 51.68 30.27 -2.23
CA ARG A 573 52.72 30.94 -1.42
C ARG A 573 52.50 32.45 -1.25
N ALA A 574 51.52 33.03 -1.96
CA ALA A 574 51.21 34.45 -1.91
C ALA A 574 50.74 34.90 -0.52
N GLN A 575 51.23 36.04 -0.07
CA GLN A 575 50.86 36.67 1.21
C GLN A 575 50.28 38.07 1.01
N TYR A 576 50.62 38.72 -0.11
CA TYR A 576 50.20 40.07 -0.44
C TYR A 576 49.63 40.11 -1.84
N TYR A 577 48.51 40.81 -2.00
CA TYR A 577 47.80 40.99 -3.26
C TYR A 577 47.54 42.47 -3.53
N ASP A 578 47.63 42.88 -4.79
CA ASP A 578 46.93 44.05 -5.32
C ASP A 578 45.75 43.55 -6.15
N ASN A 579 44.54 43.75 -5.62
CA ASN A 579 43.27 43.48 -6.27
C ASN A 579 42.47 44.77 -6.48
N ASN A 580 43.18 45.86 -6.76
CA ASN A 580 42.64 47.12 -7.25
C ASN A 580 41.53 47.73 -6.36
N ASP A 581 41.84 47.86 -5.07
CA ASP A 581 40.93 48.36 -4.03
C ASP A 581 39.63 47.52 -3.91
N LEU A 582 39.78 46.19 -3.91
CA LEU A 582 38.70 45.18 -3.87
C LEU A 582 37.77 45.20 -5.10
N ARG A 583 38.34 45.44 -6.29
CA ARG A 583 37.60 45.49 -7.56
C ARG A 583 38.19 44.63 -8.68
N ASP A 584 39.33 44.00 -8.41
CA ASP A 584 40.20 43.34 -9.39
C ASP A 584 40.61 44.28 -10.56
N PHE A 585 41.51 43.79 -11.41
CA PHE A 585 41.85 44.46 -12.66
C PHE A 585 41.08 43.81 -13.80
N HIS A 586 40.51 44.63 -14.69
CA HIS A 586 39.64 44.20 -15.78
C HIS A 586 39.97 44.97 -17.05
N ALA A 587 40.14 44.29 -18.19
CA ALA A 587 40.30 44.92 -19.51
C ALA A 587 39.27 44.38 -20.52
N PRO A 588 38.60 45.25 -21.30
CA PRO A 588 37.61 44.82 -22.28
C PRO A 588 38.30 44.19 -23.50
N VAL A 589 37.80 43.03 -23.95
CA VAL A 589 38.35 42.29 -25.08
C VAL A 589 37.47 42.50 -26.32
N ALA A 590 38.08 43.00 -27.40
CA ALA A 590 37.45 43.17 -28.70
C ALA A 590 37.35 41.84 -29.44
N ARG A 591 36.19 41.60 -30.05
CA ARG A 591 35.82 40.36 -30.74
C ARG A 591 35.12 40.64 -32.07
N SER A 592 35.08 39.63 -32.95
CA SER A 592 34.26 39.61 -34.17
C SER A 592 32.79 39.28 -33.92
N GLU A 593 32.49 38.60 -32.82
CA GLU A 593 31.16 38.18 -32.39
C GLU A 593 30.66 39.05 -31.21
N GLY A 594 29.37 39.39 -31.21
CA GLY A 594 28.76 40.25 -30.19
C GLY A 594 28.23 39.49 -28.97
N LEU A 595 28.11 40.20 -27.84
CA LEU A 595 27.66 39.65 -26.55
C LEU A 595 26.37 38.83 -26.64
N GLU A 596 25.35 39.30 -27.35
CA GLU A 596 24.05 38.61 -27.46
C GLU A 596 24.18 37.25 -28.19
N ALA A 597 25.10 37.11 -29.15
CA ALA A 597 25.35 35.84 -29.84
C ALA A 597 26.12 34.85 -28.95
N TYR A 598 27.10 35.35 -28.19
CA TYR A 598 27.79 34.56 -27.17
C TYR A 598 26.82 34.03 -26.11
N LEU A 599 25.89 34.87 -25.63
CA LEU A 599 24.87 34.48 -24.65
C LEU A 599 23.87 33.47 -25.23
N ALA A 600 23.42 33.64 -26.48
CA ALA A 600 22.53 32.68 -27.14
C ALA A 600 23.19 31.29 -27.27
N ARG A 601 24.48 31.23 -27.64
CA ARG A 601 25.23 29.96 -27.67
C ARG A 601 25.33 29.30 -26.29
N LEU A 602 25.54 30.09 -25.22
CA LEU A 602 25.54 29.56 -23.85
C LEU A 602 24.15 29.08 -23.41
N GLU A 603 23.07 29.69 -23.90
CA GLU A 603 21.69 29.21 -23.66
C GLU A 603 21.46 27.86 -24.36
N ASP A 604 21.84 27.73 -25.64
CA ASP A 604 21.77 26.46 -26.38
C ASP A 604 22.63 25.36 -25.72
N GLU A 605 23.85 25.67 -25.28
CA GLU A 605 24.75 24.74 -24.60
C GLU A 605 24.22 24.32 -23.21
N ALA A 606 23.67 25.27 -22.44
CA ALA A 606 23.02 24.96 -21.16
C ALA A 606 21.77 24.08 -21.35
N TYR A 607 20.95 24.38 -22.36
CA TYR A 607 19.75 23.63 -22.71
C TYR A 607 20.08 22.21 -23.18
N ALA A 608 21.09 22.06 -24.03
CA ALA A 608 21.60 20.75 -24.46
C ALA A 608 22.10 19.92 -23.28
N ARG A 609 22.85 20.52 -22.34
CA ARG A 609 23.31 19.87 -21.11
C ARG A 609 22.14 19.45 -20.22
N ILE A 610 21.18 20.33 -19.97
CA ILE A 610 20.00 20.03 -19.13
C ILE A 610 19.22 18.84 -19.70
N ARG A 611 18.95 18.81 -21.00
CA ARG A 611 18.24 17.67 -21.62
C ARG A 611 19.07 16.39 -21.67
N ALA A 612 20.40 16.47 -21.79
CA ALA A 612 21.28 15.30 -21.69
C ALA A 612 21.29 14.69 -20.28
N GLU A 613 21.44 15.53 -19.24
CA GLU A 613 21.31 15.09 -17.84
C GLU A 613 19.93 14.51 -17.54
N ARG A 614 18.87 15.11 -18.09
CA ARG A 614 17.49 14.63 -17.95
C ARG A 614 17.33 13.24 -18.57
N ALA A 615 17.77 13.07 -19.82
CA ALA A 615 17.71 11.81 -20.54
C ALA A 615 18.52 10.69 -19.85
N GLN A 616 19.68 11.02 -19.26
CA GLN A 616 20.44 10.06 -18.45
C GLN A 616 19.65 9.63 -17.21
N ARG A 617 19.10 10.58 -16.43
CA ARG A 617 18.30 10.26 -15.24
C ARG A 617 17.02 9.47 -15.58
N GLU A 618 16.38 9.78 -16.71
CA GLU A 618 15.25 9.02 -17.26
C GLU A 618 15.66 7.59 -17.62
N GLN A 619 16.81 7.40 -18.29
CA GLN A 619 17.36 6.09 -18.63
C GLN A 619 17.72 5.26 -17.39
N GLU A 620 18.40 5.85 -16.41
CA GLU A 620 18.73 5.21 -15.13
C GLU A 620 17.47 4.81 -14.35
N ARG A 621 16.45 5.68 -14.31
CA ARG A 621 15.15 5.39 -13.70
C ARG A 621 14.40 4.27 -14.42
N ALA A 622 14.44 4.24 -15.75
CA ALA A 622 13.81 3.19 -16.55
C ALA A 622 14.51 1.83 -16.36
N GLN A 623 15.85 1.80 -16.30
CA GLN A 623 16.63 0.60 -16.00
C GLN A 623 16.35 0.09 -14.58
N ARG A 624 16.28 0.98 -13.58
CA ARG A 624 15.91 0.66 -12.19
C ARG A 624 14.51 0.07 -12.11
N ALA A 625 13.53 0.68 -12.78
CA ALA A 625 12.15 0.19 -12.85
C ALA A 625 12.05 -1.19 -13.53
N ALA A 626 12.76 -1.41 -14.64
CA ALA A 626 12.82 -2.70 -15.32
C ALA A 626 13.45 -3.80 -14.44
N ARG A 627 14.54 -3.49 -13.72
CA ARG A 627 15.18 -4.42 -12.77
C ARG A 627 14.26 -4.77 -11.60
N ARG A 628 13.54 -3.78 -11.03
CA ARG A 628 12.51 -3.97 -9.99
C ARG A 628 11.36 -4.87 -10.49
N ALA A 629 10.84 -4.61 -11.68
CA ALA A 629 9.76 -5.40 -12.27
C ALA A 629 10.18 -6.87 -12.53
N ALA A 630 11.39 -7.08 -13.03
CA ALA A 630 11.97 -8.42 -13.21
C ALA A 630 12.11 -9.16 -11.88
N LEU A 631 12.67 -8.51 -10.85
CA LEU A 631 12.84 -9.09 -9.51
C LEU A 631 11.50 -9.41 -8.84
N ARG A 632 10.49 -8.54 -8.95
CA ARG A 632 9.14 -8.80 -8.43
C ARG A 632 8.52 -10.03 -9.09
N LYS A 633 8.67 -10.19 -10.41
CA LYS A 633 8.18 -11.36 -11.15
C LYS A 633 8.92 -12.65 -10.77
N GLU A 634 10.24 -12.59 -10.59
CA GLU A 634 11.04 -13.73 -10.13
C GLU A 634 10.64 -14.18 -8.71
N VAL A 635 10.52 -13.23 -7.77
CA VAL A 635 10.10 -13.50 -6.40
C VAL A 635 8.70 -14.11 -6.36
N ALA A 636 7.72 -13.53 -7.07
CA ALA A 636 6.37 -14.08 -7.13
C ALA A 636 6.34 -15.51 -7.70
N ALA A 637 7.09 -15.78 -8.76
CA ALA A 637 7.22 -17.12 -9.34
C ALA A 637 7.90 -18.12 -8.38
N ARG A 638 8.94 -17.70 -7.67
CA ARG A 638 9.62 -18.51 -6.64
C ARG A 638 8.69 -18.84 -5.47
N THR A 639 7.96 -17.86 -4.96
CA THR A 639 6.99 -18.03 -3.87
C THR A 639 5.83 -18.95 -4.27
N ALA A 640 5.33 -18.84 -5.51
CA ALA A 640 4.32 -19.76 -6.03
C ALA A 640 4.86 -21.20 -6.13
N ALA A 641 6.09 -21.39 -6.63
CA ALA A 641 6.72 -22.71 -6.71
C ALA A 641 7.01 -23.32 -5.32
N GLN A 642 7.49 -22.52 -4.36
CA GLN A 642 7.67 -22.94 -2.97
C GLN A 642 6.33 -23.33 -2.32
N PHE A 643 5.26 -22.57 -2.54
CA PHE A 643 3.93 -22.89 -2.04
C PHE A 643 3.41 -24.22 -2.60
N VAL A 644 3.53 -24.44 -3.92
CA VAL A 644 3.16 -25.71 -4.55
C VAL A 644 3.95 -26.89 -3.97
N ALA A 645 5.26 -26.72 -3.73
CA ALA A 645 6.11 -27.75 -3.13
C ALA A 645 5.72 -28.07 -1.67
N VAL A 646 5.40 -27.05 -0.87
CA VAL A 646 4.92 -27.23 0.52
C VAL A 646 3.54 -27.90 0.53
N GLN A 647 2.63 -27.55 -0.40
CA GLN A 647 1.36 -28.25 -0.53
C GLN A 647 1.54 -29.71 -0.96
N SER A 648 2.43 -29.99 -1.93
CA SER A 648 2.61 -31.34 -2.48
C SER A 648 3.13 -32.37 -1.46
N ALA A 649 3.74 -31.93 -0.35
CA ALA A 649 4.10 -32.80 0.77
C ALA A 649 2.90 -33.30 1.60
N VAL A 650 1.72 -32.69 1.41
CA VAL A 650 0.44 -33.05 2.06
C VAL A 650 -0.57 -33.56 1.04
N LEU A 651 -0.69 -32.90 -0.11
CA LEU A 651 -1.62 -33.25 -1.18
C LEU A 651 -1.09 -32.84 -2.56
N TYR A 652 -1.07 -33.76 -3.51
CA TYR A 652 -0.77 -33.50 -4.93
C TYR A 652 -1.71 -34.27 -5.87
N THR A 653 -1.55 -34.08 -7.17
CA THR A 653 -2.36 -34.73 -8.21
C THR A 653 -1.50 -35.24 -9.37
N GLU A 654 -1.97 -36.26 -10.07
CA GLU A 654 -1.39 -36.73 -11.34
C GLU A 654 -2.49 -36.82 -12.41
N PRO A 655 -2.36 -36.10 -13.56
CA PRO A 655 -1.35 -35.09 -13.85
C PRO A 655 -1.37 -33.90 -12.88
N ALA A 656 -0.26 -33.15 -12.81
CA ALA A 656 -0.12 -31.95 -11.99
C ALA A 656 -0.01 -30.70 -12.90
N PRO A 657 -0.98 -29.76 -12.92
CA PRO A 657 -2.33 -29.90 -12.36
C PRO A 657 -3.17 -30.93 -13.15
N LEU A 658 -4.33 -31.28 -12.58
CA LEU A 658 -5.37 -32.06 -13.26
C LEU A 658 -5.79 -31.40 -14.58
N GLN A 659 -6.25 -32.20 -15.54
CA GLN A 659 -6.74 -31.70 -16.84
C GLN A 659 -8.27 -31.89 -16.92
N ALA A 660 -8.98 -30.87 -17.38
CA ALA A 660 -10.43 -30.93 -17.57
C ALA A 660 -10.82 -31.92 -18.68
N GLY A 661 -11.86 -32.70 -18.46
CA GLY A 661 -12.34 -33.73 -19.38
C GLY A 661 -11.47 -35.01 -19.41
N GLN A 662 -10.70 -35.27 -18.35
CA GLN A 662 -9.82 -36.44 -18.24
C GLN A 662 -9.91 -37.07 -16.84
N GLU A 663 -9.57 -38.36 -16.74
CA GLU A 663 -9.33 -39.03 -15.46
C GLU A 663 -8.01 -38.50 -14.84
N GLY A 664 -7.99 -38.35 -13.51
CA GLY A 664 -6.76 -38.04 -12.77
C GLY A 664 -6.78 -38.58 -11.35
N SER A 665 -5.60 -38.67 -10.74
CA SER A 665 -5.41 -39.18 -9.37
C SER A 665 -5.11 -38.07 -8.38
N VAL A 666 -5.69 -38.15 -7.19
CA VAL A 666 -5.41 -37.30 -6.02
C VAL A 666 -4.60 -38.12 -5.01
N PHE A 667 -3.47 -37.57 -4.57
CA PHE A 667 -2.56 -38.18 -3.60
C PHE A 667 -2.56 -37.36 -2.32
N TYR A 668 -2.64 -38.02 -1.16
CA TYR A 668 -2.77 -37.38 0.15
C TYR A 668 -1.91 -38.09 1.20
N ASN A 669 -1.15 -37.33 1.98
CA ASN A 669 -0.29 -37.82 3.05
C ASN A 669 -0.98 -37.64 4.42
N PRO A 670 -1.67 -38.66 4.97
CA PRO A 670 -2.30 -38.55 6.28
C PRO A 670 -1.28 -38.38 7.43
N GLY A 671 -0.03 -38.80 7.24
CA GLY A 671 1.03 -38.65 8.25
C GLY A 671 1.38 -37.19 8.57
N ALA A 672 1.07 -36.26 7.66
CA ALA A 672 1.29 -34.83 7.83
C ALA A 672 0.11 -34.07 8.44
N THR A 673 -1.02 -34.73 8.77
CA THR A 673 -2.30 -34.07 9.07
C THR A 673 -2.97 -34.58 10.35
N ALA A 674 -4.20 -34.10 10.63
CA ALA A 674 -5.04 -34.64 11.70
C ALA A 674 -5.34 -36.15 11.54
N LEU A 675 -5.22 -36.70 10.33
CA LEU A 675 -5.45 -38.13 10.04
C LEU A 675 -4.20 -39.00 10.22
N ALA A 676 -3.15 -38.49 10.89
CA ALA A 676 -1.97 -39.26 11.23
C ALA A 676 -2.32 -40.52 12.04
N GLY A 677 -1.76 -41.66 11.65
CA GLY A 677 -1.96 -42.96 12.29
C GLY A 677 -3.35 -43.58 12.10
N ARG A 678 -4.21 -43.07 11.20
CA ARG A 678 -5.51 -43.67 10.89
C ARG A 678 -5.35 -44.88 9.96
N SER A 679 -6.10 -45.95 10.22
CA SER A 679 -6.05 -47.19 9.44
C SER A 679 -6.82 -47.14 8.13
N GLU A 680 -7.73 -46.19 7.98
CA GLU A 680 -8.47 -45.92 6.75
C GLU A 680 -8.60 -44.40 6.56
N VAL A 681 -8.56 -43.96 5.31
CA VAL A 681 -8.86 -42.58 4.90
C VAL A 681 -9.79 -42.63 3.69
N TRP A 682 -10.74 -41.71 3.69
CA TRP A 682 -11.76 -41.55 2.67
C TRP A 682 -11.73 -40.11 2.17
N ILE A 683 -11.79 -39.91 0.86
CA ILE A 683 -11.90 -38.60 0.22
C ILE A 683 -13.34 -38.35 -0.21
N ARG A 684 -13.88 -37.17 0.08
CA ARG A 684 -15.10 -36.63 -0.56
C ARG A 684 -14.69 -35.38 -1.33
N GLY A 685 -15.23 -35.21 -2.54
CA GLY A 685 -14.92 -34.05 -3.35
C GLY A 685 -16.11 -33.47 -4.12
N GLY A 686 -15.80 -32.41 -4.84
CA GLY A 686 -16.66 -31.68 -5.75
C GLY A 686 -15.80 -30.86 -6.70
N PHE A 687 -16.44 -30.01 -7.48
CA PHE A 687 -15.74 -29.10 -8.39
C PHE A 687 -16.32 -27.69 -8.30
N ASN A 688 -15.53 -26.72 -8.78
CA ASN A 688 -15.91 -25.32 -8.91
C ASN A 688 -16.38 -24.68 -7.58
N ARG A 689 -15.55 -24.77 -6.54
CA ARG A 689 -15.84 -24.28 -5.18
C ARG A 689 -17.12 -24.89 -4.60
N TRP A 690 -17.25 -26.22 -4.77
CA TRP A 690 -18.42 -27.04 -4.44
C TRP A 690 -19.71 -26.68 -5.21
N SER A 691 -19.66 -25.81 -6.22
CA SER A 691 -20.85 -25.31 -6.93
C SER A 691 -21.05 -25.88 -8.35
N HIS A 692 -20.32 -26.94 -8.72
CA HIS A 692 -20.53 -27.62 -10.01
C HIS A 692 -21.91 -28.30 -10.09
N ARG A 693 -22.57 -28.25 -11.25
CA ARG A 693 -23.93 -28.78 -11.48
C ARG A 693 -24.09 -30.28 -11.19
N ASP A 694 -23.02 -31.04 -11.35
CA ASP A 694 -23.01 -32.50 -11.12
C ASP A 694 -22.89 -32.85 -9.61
N GLY A 695 -22.71 -31.84 -8.75
CA GLY A 695 -22.72 -31.97 -7.29
C GLY A 695 -21.41 -32.49 -6.69
N THR A 696 -21.54 -33.15 -5.53
CA THR A 696 -20.42 -33.73 -4.77
C THR A 696 -20.32 -35.24 -4.98
N TRP A 697 -19.10 -35.74 -5.14
CA TRP A 697 -18.80 -37.15 -5.38
C TRP A 697 -18.09 -37.81 -4.18
N GLY A 698 -18.11 -39.15 -4.17
CA GLY A 698 -17.62 -39.96 -3.06
C GLY A 698 -18.62 -40.05 -1.89
N PRO A 699 -18.16 -40.46 -0.68
CA PRO A 699 -16.77 -40.67 -0.32
C PRO A 699 -16.15 -41.93 -0.95
N ILE A 700 -14.92 -41.80 -1.44
CA ILE A 700 -14.09 -42.87 -2.03
C ILE A 700 -13.04 -43.28 -0.98
N ARG A 701 -12.84 -44.58 -0.76
CA ARG A 701 -11.74 -45.09 0.07
C ARG A 701 -10.42 -44.87 -0.66
N MET A 702 -9.41 -44.30 0.01
CA MET A 702 -8.09 -44.13 -0.60
C MET A 702 -7.24 -45.41 -0.49
N GLU A 703 -6.41 -45.65 -1.50
CA GLU A 703 -5.51 -46.81 -1.62
C GLU A 703 -4.06 -46.43 -1.27
N PRO A 704 -3.29 -47.26 -0.55
CA PRO A 704 -1.86 -46.99 -0.33
C PRO A 704 -1.03 -47.00 -1.62
N THR A 705 -0.04 -46.10 -1.71
CA THR A 705 0.90 -46.00 -2.84
C THR A 705 2.24 -46.69 -2.57
N GLU A 706 3.05 -46.89 -3.61
CA GLU A 706 4.31 -47.64 -3.54
C GLU A 706 5.37 -46.97 -2.65
N ASP A 707 5.26 -45.66 -2.42
CA ASP A 707 6.12 -44.91 -1.49
C ASP A 707 5.79 -45.14 -0.01
N GLY A 708 4.63 -45.74 0.29
CA GLY A 708 4.15 -46.01 1.65
C GLY A 708 3.76 -44.79 2.49
N HIS A 709 3.88 -43.57 1.95
CA HIS A 709 3.60 -42.32 2.66
C HIS A 709 2.31 -41.65 2.20
N HIS A 710 1.94 -41.77 0.92
CA HIS A 710 0.69 -41.24 0.39
C HIS A 710 -0.41 -42.32 0.30
N LEU A 711 -1.64 -41.82 0.16
CA LEU A 711 -2.81 -42.59 -0.25
C LEU A 711 -3.38 -41.93 -1.52
N ARG A 712 -3.84 -42.74 -2.48
CA ARG A 712 -4.37 -42.31 -3.78
C ARG A 712 -5.88 -42.54 -3.88
N ALA A 713 -6.58 -41.66 -4.58
CA ALA A 713 -7.90 -41.92 -5.14
C ALA A 713 -8.03 -41.32 -6.53
N THR A 714 -8.75 -42.00 -7.42
CA THR A 714 -8.95 -41.58 -8.82
C THR A 714 -10.30 -40.88 -9.00
N VAL A 715 -10.35 -39.86 -9.86
CA VAL A 715 -11.55 -39.06 -10.15
C VAL A 715 -11.61 -38.67 -11.64
N GLU A 716 -12.82 -38.72 -12.21
CA GLU A 716 -13.13 -38.17 -13.53
C GLU A 716 -13.37 -36.66 -13.42
N VAL A 717 -12.65 -35.85 -14.19
CA VAL A 717 -12.69 -34.39 -14.11
C VAL A 717 -13.60 -33.80 -15.20
N PRO A 718 -14.68 -33.06 -14.87
CA PRO A 718 -15.55 -32.44 -15.86
C PRO A 718 -14.81 -31.45 -16.78
N ALA A 719 -15.27 -31.33 -18.04
CA ALA A 719 -14.67 -30.43 -19.03
C ALA A 719 -14.82 -28.93 -18.70
N ASP A 720 -15.72 -28.57 -17.78
CA ASP A 720 -15.95 -27.23 -17.24
C ASP A 720 -15.60 -27.11 -15.75
N ALA A 721 -14.86 -28.09 -15.18
CA ALA A 721 -14.24 -27.94 -13.87
C ALA A 721 -12.93 -27.14 -13.97
N TYR A 722 -12.77 -26.09 -13.17
CA TYR A 722 -11.57 -25.24 -13.09
C TYR A 722 -10.84 -25.35 -11.73
N VAL A 723 -11.51 -25.90 -10.72
CA VAL A 723 -10.91 -26.28 -9.42
C VAL A 723 -11.57 -27.57 -8.92
N LEU A 724 -10.75 -28.47 -8.39
CA LEU A 724 -11.15 -29.62 -7.58
C LEU A 724 -11.23 -29.18 -6.12
N ASP A 725 -12.35 -29.48 -5.46
CA ASP A 725 -12.55 -29.24 -4.03
C ASP A 725 -12.63 -30.59 -3.31
N CYS A 726 -11.93 -30.78 -2.19
CA CYS A 726 -11.96 -32.05 -1.46
C CYS A 726 -11.69 -31.93 0.06
N VAL A 727 -12.15 -32.95 0.79
CA VAL A 727 -11.93 -33.15 2.23
C VAL A 727 -11.71 -34.63 2.53
N PHE A 728 -10.99 -34.91 3.62
CA PHE A 728 -10.59 -36.25 4.03
C PHE A 728 -11.22 -36.64 5.37
N SER A 729 -11.54 -37.92 5.56
CA SER A 729 -12.14 -38.45 6.79
C SER A 729 -11.64 -39.84 7.13
N GLU A 730 -11.63 -40.21 8.41
CA GLU A 730 -11.29 -41.58 8.85
C GLU A 730 -12.38 -42.64 8.49
N ARG A 731 -13.54 -42.21 7.97
CA ARG A 731 -14.71 -43.05 7.66
C ARG A 731 -15.50 -42.53 6.46
N GLY A 732 -16.08 -43.44 5.67
CA GLY A 732 -17.02 -43.12 4.59
C GLY A 732 -18.47 -42.86 5.02
N GLY A 733 -18.80 -43.01 6.31
CA GLY A 733 -20.11 -42.62 6.85
C GLY A 733 -20.21 -41.10 7.00
N GLY A 734 -21.35 -40.51 6.63
CA GLY A 734 -21.53 -39.05 6.58
C GLY A 734 -21.46 -38.33 7.93
N ASP A 735 -21.73 -39.02 9.04
CA ASP A 735 -21.82 -38.47 10.38
C ASP A 735 -20.81 -39.14 11.34
N GLY A 736 -20.02 -38.32 12.04
CA GLY A 736 -19.20 -38.76 13.18
C GLY A 736 -17.86 -39.42 12.83
N GLY A 737 -16.78 -38.65 12.94
CA GLY A 737 -15.40 -39.11 12.82
C GLY A 737 -14.43 -37.94 12.89
N LEU A 738 -13.13 -38.22 12.87
CA LEU A 738 -12.12 -37.20 12.61
C LEU A 738 -12.07 -36.86 11.11
N TYR A 739 -12.04 -35.56 10.81
CA TYR A 739 -11.92 -35.01 9.46
C TYR A 739 -10.65 -34.19 9.34
N ASP A 740 -10.06 -34.20 8.15
CA ASP A 740 -9.16 -33.14 7.69
C ASP A 740 -9.83 -32.38 6.55
N ASN A 741 -10.25 -31.17 6.87
CA ASN A 741 -10.79 -30.17 5.96
C ASN A 741 -9.95 -28.88 6.02
N LYS A 742 -8.64 -28.97 6.27
CA LYS A 742 -7.71 -27.82 6.33
C LYS A 742 -8.23 -26.72 7.27
N ALA A 743 -8.63 -27.11 8.48
CA ALA A 743 -9.27 -26.26 9.49
C ALA A 743 -10.56 -25.53 9.01
N GLY A 744 -11.35 -26.18 8.15
CA GLY A 744 -12.57 -25.62 7.58
C GLY A 744 -12.36 -24.66 6.40
N LEU A 745 -11.22 -24.77 5.70
CA LEU A 745 -10.99 -24.13 4.40
C LEU A 745 -11.03 -25.13 3.23
N ASP A 746 -11.12 -26.43 3.52
CA ASP A 746 -11.00 -27.55 2.57
C ASP A 746 -9.68 -27.58 1.77
N TYR A 747 -9.47 -28.62 0.95
CA TYR A 747 -8.39 -28.68 -0.02
C TYR A 747 -8.91 -28.29 -1.40
N HIS A 748 -8.18 -27.41 -2.07
CA HIS A 748 -8.52 -26.90 -3.39
C HIS A 748 -7.32 -27.06 -4.33
N VAL A 749 -7.54 -27.66 -5.51
CA VAL A 749 -6.50 -27.93 -6.51
C VAL A 749 -6.94 -27.35 -7.87
N PRO A 750 -6.14 -26.49 -8.52
CA PRO A 750 -6.50 -25.93 -9.82
C PRO A 750 -6.56 -27.02 -10.91
N ILE A 751 -7.44 -26.83 -11.89
CA ILE A 751 -7.60 -27.71 -13.05
C ILE A 751 -7.28 -26.91 -14.31
N ASN A 752 -6.43 -27.47 -15.17
CA ASN A 752 -6.03 -26.87 -16.45
C ASN A 752 -6.94 -27.33 -17.60
N GLY A 753 -7.00 -26.52 -18.68
CA GLY A 753 -7.76 -26.85 -19.89
C GLY A 753 -9.29 -26.70 -19.76
N SER A 754 -9.78 -26.12 -18.67
CA SER A 754 -11.22 -25.94 -18.44
C SER A 754 -11.89 -25.05 -19.49
N THR A 755 -13.08 -25.45 -19.90
CA THR A 755 -13.97 -24.65 -20.77
C THR A 755 -14.72 -23.55 -20.01
N ALA A 756 -14.70 -23.58 -18.68
CA ALA A 756 -15.15 -22.50 -17.80
C ALA A 756 -13.95 -21.78 -17.17
N GLN A 757 -14.23 -20.69 -16.45
CA GLN A 757 -13.25 -19.92 -15.67
C GLN A 757 -13.84 -19.60 -14.29
N PRO A 758 -13.01 -19.45 -13.25
CA PRO A 758 -13.48 -19.00 -11.95
C PRO A 758 -14.11 -17.60 -12.07
N PRO A 759 -15.33 -17.38 -11.55
CA PRO A 759 -15.91 -16.04 -11.51
C PRO A 759 -15.09 -15.16 -10.55
N PRO A 760 -14.77 -13.91 -10.91
CA PRO A 760 -14.08 -12.99 -10.02
C PRO A 760 -14.99 -12.63 -8.85
N LEU A 761 -14.44 -12.61 -7.64
CA LEU A 761 -15.16 -12.15 -6.46
C LEU A 761 -15.34 -10.62 -6.50
N HIS A 762 -16.48 -10.13 -6.03
CA HIS A 762 -16.64 -8.72 -5.64
C HIS A 762 -16.48 -8.58 -4.12
N VAL A 763 -15.41 -7.90 -3.69
CA VAL A 763 -15.00 -7.76 -2.30
C VAL A 763 -15.03 -6.29 -1.89
N VAL A 764 -15.86 -5.94 -0.90
CA VAL A 764 -15.92 -4.59 -0.32
C VAL A 764 -15.25 -4.58 1.04
N HIS A 765 -14.15 -3.84 1.17
CA HIS A 765 -13.47 -3.60 2.43
C HIS A 765 -14.11 -2.39 3.14
N ILE A 766 -14.58 -2.56 4.37
CA ILE A 766 -15.05 -1.46 5.22
C ILE A 766 -13.98 -1.21 6.29
N ALA A 767 -13.37 -0.04 6.25
CA ALA A 767 -12.23 0.33 7.08
C ALA A 767 -12.30 1.80 7.52
N LEU A 768 -11.47 2.17 8.51
CA LEU A 768 -11.30 3.53 9.02
C LEU A 768 -9.87 4.07 8.85
N GLU A 769 -8.93 3.20 8.47
CA GLU A 769 -7.56 3.53 8.05
C GLU A 769 -7.31 2.92 6.66
N MET A 770 -6.48 3.60 5.85
CA MET A 770 -5.93 3.14 4.58
C MET A 770 -4.63 3.93 4.32
N ALA A 771 -3.53 3.25 3.98
CA ALA A 771 -2.28 3.92 3.62
C ALA A 771 -2.32 4.42 2.16
N PRO A 772 -1.69 5.55 1.82
CA PRO A 772 -1.06 6.53 2.73
C PRO A 772 -2.05 7.50 3.41
N ILE A 773 -3.29 7.61 2.88
CA ILE A 773 -4.20 8.74 3.11
C ILE A 773 -4.75 8.91 4.55
N ALA A 774 -4.82 7.83 5.32
CA ALA A 774 -5.47 7.76 6.64
C ALA A 774 -4.81 6.67 7.50
N LYS A 775 -3.71 6.98 8.20
CA LYS A 775 -2.89 5.98 8.91
C LYS A 775 -2.59 6.36 10.35
N VAL A 776 -2.74 5.41 11.28
CA VAL A 776 -2.42 5.51 12.72
C VAL A 776 -1.67 4.28 13.22
N GLY A 777 -1.91 3.11 12.62
CA GLY A 777 -1.19 1.86 12.86
C GLY A 777 -0.86 1.12 11.57
N GLY A 778 -0.62 -0.19 11.69
CA GLY A 778 -0.43 -1.08 10.52
C GLY A 778 -1.74 -1.50 9.85
N LEU A 779 -2.91 -1.12 10.40
CA LEU A 779 -4.22 -1.40 9.79
C LEU A 779 -4.30 -0.76 8.40
N GLY A 780 -3.93 0.51 8.28
CA GLY A 780 -3.96 1.22 6.99
C GLY A 780 -3.07 0.57 5.93
N ASP A 781 -1.89 0.07 6.31
CA ASP A 781 -0.98 -0.65 5.40
C ASP A 781 -1.63 -1.95 4.89
N VAL A 782 -2.25 -2.73 5.80
CA VAL A 782 -2.91 -3.98 5.44
C VAL A 782 -4.11 -3.75 4.54
N VAL A 783 -4.95 -2.76 4.82
CA VAL A 783 -6.13 -2.46 4.00
C VAL A 783 -5.73 -2.18 2.55
N THR A 784 -4.73 -1.32 2.33
CA THR A 784 -4.23 -0.98 1.00
C THR A 784 -3.58 -2.16 0.30
N SER A 785 -2.58 -2.79 0.92
CA SER A 785 -1.77 -3.80 0.22
C SER A 785 -2.48 -5.14 0.06
N LEU A 786 -3.40 -5.52 0.96
CA LEU A 786 -4.27 -6.69 0.76
C LEU A 786 -5.27 -6.43 -0.36
N ALA A 787 -5.92 -5.26 -0.39
CA ALA A 787 -6.86 -4.92 -1.45
C ALA A 787 -6.15 -4.92 -2.82
N ARG A 788 -4.95 -4.33 -2.91
CA ARG A 788 -4.15 -4.34 -4.16
C ARG A 788 -3.76 -5.75 -4.58
N ALA A 789 -3.32 -6.61 -3.65
CA ALA A 789 -2.97 -7.99 -3.97
C ALA A 789 -4.17 -8.87 -4.36
N VAL A 790 -5.38 -8.57 -3.88
CA VAL A 790 -6.62 -9.23 -4.30
C VAL A 790 -7.10 -8.71 -5.67
N GLU A 791 -6.90 -7.43 -5.97
CA GLU A 791 -7.15 -6.86 -7.32
C GLU A 791 -6.14 -7.41 -8.35
N GLU A 792 -4.85 -7.46 -8.01
CA GLU A 792 -3.79 -8.10 -8.83
C GLU A 792 -4.03 -9.60 -9.07
N ALA A 793 -4.79 -10.28 -8.20
CA ALA A 793 -5.23 -11.67 -8.39
C ALA A 793 -6.44 -11.82 -9.33
N GLY A 794 -6.99 -10.72 -9.88
CA GLY A 794 -8.09 -10.73 -10.84
C GLY A 794 -9.49 -10.66 -10.21
N HIS A 795 -9.63 -10.04 -9.05
CA HIS A 795 -10.92 -9.83 -8.38
C HIS A 795 -11.27 -8.34 -8.27
N THR A 796 -12.57 -8.02 -8.16
CA THR A 796 -13.03 -6.63 -8.03
C THR A 796 -12.99 -6.23 -6.57
N VAL A 797 -12.17 -5.23 -6.22
CA VAL A 797 -12.03 -4.73 -4.84
C VAL A 797 -12.42 -3.26 -4.74
N GLU A 798 -13.23 -2.93 -3.74
CA GLU A 798 -13.56 -1.55 -3.37
C GLU A 798 -13.28 -1.32 -1.89
N VAL A 799 -12.73 -0.16 -1.53
CA VAL A 799 -12.52 0.24 -0.13
C VAL A 799 -13.47 1.38 0.24
N ILE A 800 -14.28 1.22 1.28
CA ILE A 800 -15.14 2.28 1.83
C ILE A 800 -14.48 2.87 3.08
N LEU A 801 -14.32 4.20 3.09
CA LEU A 801 -13.73 4.99 4.17
C LEU A 801 -14.62 6.18 4.57
N PRO A 802 -14.49 6.72 5.79
CA PRO A 802 -15.03 8.03 6.14
C PRO A 802 -14.23 9.15 5.47
N LYS A 803 -14.89 10.21 4.99
CA LYS A 803 -14.22 11.41 4.48
C LYS A 803 -13.76 12.31 5.63
N TYR A 804 -12.57 12.05 6.17
CA TYR A 804 -11.98 12.91 7.21
C TYR A 804 -11.53 14.26 6.65
N ASN A 805 -11.59 15.31 7.47
CA ASN A 805 -11.02 16.63 7.10
C ASN A 805 -9.48 16.67 7.10
N ASN A 806 -8.82 15.61 7.56
CA ASN A 806 -7.36 15.48 7.67
C ASN A 806 -6.79 14.31 6.85
N LEU A 807 -7.51 13.86 5.81
CA LEU A 807 -6.94 12.96 4.79
C LEU A 807 -5.77 13.64 4.06
N ASP A 808 -4.77 12.87 3.63
CA ASP A 808 -3.84 13.35 2.61
C ASP A 808 -4.47 13.30 1.22
N TYR A 809 -5.23 14.36 0.91
CA TYR A 809 -5.87 14.55 -0.39
C TYR A 809 -4.88 14.64 -1.57
N SER A 810 -3.56 14.77 -1.35
CA SER A 810 -2.58 14.74 -2.45
C SER A 810 -2.40 13.34 -3.05
N GLN A 811 -2.72 12.30 -2.29
CA GLN A 811 -2.61 10.89 -2.68
C GLN A 811 -3.96 10.28 -3.12
N VAL A 812 -5.00 11.11 -3.31
CA VAL A 812 -6.31 10.69 -3.83
C VAL A 812 -6.48 11.22 -5.26
N HIS A 813 -6.20 10.38 -6.24
CA HIS A 813 -6.36 10.72 -7.64
C HIS A 813 -7.83 10.64 -8.07
N PHE A 814 -8.25 11.46 -9.04
CA PHE A 814 -9.62 11.46 -9.60
C PHE A 814 -10.73 11.59 -8.53
N LEU A 815 -10.49 12.36 -7.46
CA LEU A 815 -11.49 12.56 -6.40
C LEU A 815 -12.67 13.39 -6.92
N GLU A 816 -13.82 12.76 -7.07
CA GLU A 816 -15.07 13.38 -7.53
C GLU A 816 -16.25 13.03 -6.60
N GLU A 817 -17.25 13.91 -6.55
CA GLU A 817 -18.53 13.65 -5.90
C GLU A 817 -19.43 12.86 -6.86
N THR A 818 -20.12 11.84 -6.36
CA THR A 818 -20.91 10.91 -7.18
C THR A 818 -22.40 11.05 -6.93
N GLU A 819 -22.86 10.81 -5.71
CA GLU A 819 -24.27 10.81 -5.33
C GLU A 819 -24.47 11.43 -3.94
N SER A 820 -25.73 11.59 -3.53
CA SER A 820 -26.06 11.90 -2.15
C SER A 820 -27.39 11.30 -1.73
N PHE A 821 -27.52 10.92 -0.46
CA PHE A 821 -28.73 10.33 0.11
C PHE A 821 -28.97 10.79 1.53
N SER A 822 -30.24 10.90 1.93
CA SER A 822 -30.64 11.29 3.28
C SER A 822 -30.60 10.10 4.23
N PHE A 823 -29.74 10.14 5.25
CA PHE A 823 -29.61 9.09 6.26
C PHE A 823 -29.30 9.67 7.64
N GLY A 824 -29.85 9.09 8.70
CA GLY A 824 -29.52 9.50 10.08
C GLY A 824 -29.78 10.98 10.40
N SER A 825 -30.80 11.59 9.80
CA SER A 825 -31.15 13.02 9.86
C SER A 825 -30.13 14.02 9.27
N THR A 826 -29.23 13.55 8.41
CA THR A 826 -28.29 14.39 7.65
C THR A 826 -28.22 13.92 6.18
N THR A 827 -27.67 14.73 5.29
CA THR A 827 -27.28 14.27 3.96
C THR A 827 -25.95 13.54 4.07
N ILE A 828 -25.84 12.39 3.42
CA ILE A 828 -24.58 11.72 3.14
C ILE A 828 -24.21 12.07 1.70
N ARG A 829 -23.05 12.69 1.51
CA ARG A 829 -22.44 12.91 0.19
C ARG A 829 -21.42 11.81 -0.05
N THR A 830 -21.45 11.19 -1.23
CA THR A 830 -20.58 10.08 -1.58
C THR A 830 -19.57 10.50 -2.63
N TRP A 831 -18.30 10.20 -2.38
CA TRP A 831 -17.21 10.54 -3.28
C TRP A 831 -16.51 9.27 -3.74
N GLN A 832 -15.89 9.30 -4.91
CA GLN A 832 -14.98 8.24 -5.36
C GLN A 832 -13.64 8.81 -5.80
N GLY A 833 -12.60 7.99 -5.73
CA GLY A 833 -11.28 8.29 -6.25
C GLY A 833 -10.40 7.05 -6.29
N LYS A 834 -9.14 7.22 -6.70
CA LYS A 834 -8.13 6.16 -6.68
C LYS A 834 -7.00 6.46 -5.70
N VAL A 835 -6.61 5.46 -4.92
CA VAL A 835 -5.48 5.51 -3.95
C VAL A 835 -4.68 4.23 -4.13
N GLU A 836 -3.38 4.32 -4.41
CA GLU A 836 -2.54 3.16 -4.82
C GLU A 836 -3.16 2.30 -5.96
N GLY A 837 -3.86 2.97 -6.88
CA GLY A 837 -4.58 2.34 -8.01
C GLY A 837 -6.02 1.91 -7.70
N LEU A 838 -6.29 1.48 -6.47
CA LEU A 838 -7.56 0.91 -5.99
C LEU A 838 -8.72 1.91 -6.04
N LEU A 839 -9.94 1.41 -6.30
CA LEU A 839 -11.16 2.21 -6.18
C LEU A 839 -11.56 2.41 -4.72
N VAL A 840 -11.56 3.67 -4.28
CA VAL A 840 -11.94 4.09 -2.93
C VAL A 840 -13.22 4.91 -2.96
N LYS A 841 -14.16 4.60 -2.07
CA LYS A 841 -15.41 5.32 -1.84
C LYS A 841 -15.33 6.04 -0.50
N PHE A 842 -15.66 7.33 -0.48
CA PHE A 842 -15.65 8.13 0.75
C PHE A 842 -17.06 8.56 1.15
N ILE A 843 -17.43 8.26 2.40
CA ILE A 843 -18.71 8.63 3.01
C ILE A 843 -18.54 9.94 3.77
N GLU A 844 -19.25 11.00 3.36
CA GLU A 844 -19.21 12.32 4.00
C GLU A 844 -20.57 12.76 4.55
N PRO A 845 -20.80 12.64 5.86
CA PRO A 845 -21.99 13.19 6.50
C PRO A 845 -21.89 14.71 6.67
N GLU A 846 -22.88 15.46 6.17
CA GLU A 846 -22.89 16.94 6.24
C GLU A 846 -22.94 17.50 7.67
N ASN A 847 -23.33 16.68 8.65
CA ASN A 847 -23.28 17.04 10.08
C ASN A 847 -21.85 17.24 10.64
N GLY A 848 -20.80 17.03 9.84
CA GLY A 848 -19.41 17.29 10.22
C GLY A 848 -18.80 16.26 11.18
N MET A 849 -19.46 15.12 11.39
CA MET A 849 -19.03 14.09 12.35
C MET A 849 -17.59 13.56 12.12
N PHE A 850 -17.10 13.58 10.88
CA PHE A 850 -15.73 13.18 10.52
C PHE A 850 -14.76 14.36 10.33
N TRP A 851 -15.24 15.60 10.45
CA TRP A 851 -14.45 16.82 10.32
C TRP A 851 -13.84 17.26 11.66
N VAL A 852 -13.26 16.29 12.38
CA VAL A 852 -12.80 16.44 13.77
C VAL A 852 -11.28 16.45 13.94
N GLY A 853 -10.51 16.38 12.85
CA GLY A 853 -9.04 16.47 12.85
C GLY A 853 -8.30 15.25 13.42
N THR A 854 -8.99 14.13 13.66
CA THR A 854 -8.38 12.87 14.09
C THR A 854 -9.22 11.66 13.66
N ILE A 855 -8.52 10.56 13.40
CA ILE A 855 -9.12 9.25 13.13
C ILE A 855 -9.63 8.65 14.46
N TYR A 856 -8.82 8.61 15.51
CA TYR A 856 -9.15 8.02 16.82
C TYR A 856 -8.87 8.96 18.00
N GLY A 857 -9.29 8.55 19.20
CA GLY A 857 -8.92 9.16 20.47
C GLY A 857 -9.99 10.07 21.09
N ARG A 858 -11.24 9.96 20.65
CA ARG A 858 -12.36 10.77 21.15
C ARG A 858 -13.36 9.93 21.94
N ARG A 859 -14.16 10.60 22.78
CA ARG A 859 -15.21 9.96 23.60
C ARG A 859 -16.43 9.49 22.79
N ASP A 860 -16.57 9.98 21.56
CA ASP A 860 -17.65 9.69 20.62
C ASP A 860 -17.22 8.77 19.47
N ASP A 861 -16.03 8.17 19.54
CA ASP A 861 -15.51 7.25 18.51
C ASP A 861 -16.48 6.08 18.24
N GLY A 862 -17.02 5.43 19.28
CA GLY A 862 -17.99 4.34 19.12
C GLY A 862 -19.23 4.74 18.30
N PRO A 863 -20.06 5.71 18.76
CA PRO A 863 -21.22 6.19 18.01
C PRO A 863 -20.88 6.75 16.62
N ARG A 864 -19.71 7.39 16.45
CA ARG A 864 -19.24 7.91 15.16
C ARG A 864 -18.98 6.77 14.18
N PHE A 865 -18.28 5.73 14.60
CA PHE A 865 -17.93 4.60 13.74
C PHE A 865 -19.13 3.70 13.46
N GLU A 866 -20.03 3.54 14.43
CA GLU A 866 -21.33 2.89 14.24
C GLU A 866 -22.18 3.62 13.18
N PHE A 867 -22.25 4.96 13.24
CA PHE A 867 -22.92 5.76 12.21
C PHE A 867 -22.31 5.56 10.82
N PHE A 868 -20.98 5.55 10.69
CA PHE A 868 -20.32 5.28 9.40
C PHE A 868 -20.59 3.87 8.89
N CYS A 869 -20.50 2.84 9.74
CA CYS A 869 -20.80 1.46 9.33
C CYS A 869 -22.21 1.33 8.75
N HIS A 870 -23.18 1.97 9.40
CA HIS A 870 -24.57 2.00 8.94
C HIS A 870 -24.71 2.79 7.63
N ALA A 871 -24.06 3.95 7.50
CA ALA A 871 -24.07 4.75 6.27
C ALA A 871 -23.33 4.07 5.09
N ALA A 872 -22.30 3.25 5.35
CA ALA A 872 -21.58 2.48 4.34
C ALA A 872 -22.42 1.30 3.81
N LEU A 873 -23.16 0.61 4.68
CA LEU A 873 -24.14 -0.40 4.26
C LEU A 873 -25.32 0.24 3.53
N GLU A 874 -25.79 1.40 3.99
CA GLU A 874 -26.84 2.17 3.31
C GLU A 874 -26.40 2.63 1.91
N TYR A 875 -25.16 3.07 1.74
CA TYR A 875 -24.58 3.38 0.44
C TYR A 875 -24.68 2.19 -0.52
N LEU A 876 -24.17 1.01 -0.13
CA LEU A 876 -24.26 -0.21 -0.94
C LEU A 876 -25.71 -0.59 -1.30
N ARG A 877 -26.64 -0.43 -0.35
CA ARG A 877 -28.07 -0.70 -0.57
C ARG A 877 -28.72 0.28 -1.56
N GLN A 878 -28.33 1.55 -1.52
CA GLN A 878 -28.85 2.61 -2.40
C GLN A 878 -28.27 2.49 -3.83
N THR A 879 -26.96 2.25 -3.96
CA THR A 879 -26.29 1.98 -5.26
C THR A 879 -26.64 0.60 -5.84
N LYS A 880 -27.29 -0.26 -5.06
CA LYS A 880 -27.59 -1.67 -5.38
C LYS A 880 -26.35 -2.53 -5.58
N GLN A 881 -25.22 -2.14 -4.99
CA GLN A 881 -24.02 -2.98 -4.91
C GLN A 881 -24.29 -4.16 -3.97
N ASN A 882 -24.20 -5.37 -4.51
CA ASN A 882 -24.53 -6.62 -3.82
C ASN A 882 -23.32 -7.57 -3.83
N PRO A 883 -22.19 -7.16 -3.20
CA PRO A 883 -20.90 -7.85 -3.30
C PRO A 883 -20.97 -9.28 -2.75
N ASP A 884 -19.98 -10.10 -3.08
CA ASP A 884 -19.86 -11.45 -2.54
C ASP A 884 -19.36 -11.43 -1.09
N ILE A 885 -18.46 -10.49 -0.78
CA ILE A 885 -17.82 -10.34 0.53
C ILE A 885 -17.93 -8.90 1.02
N ILE A 886 -18.35 -8.74 2.27
CA ILE A 886 -18.14 -7.52 3.07
C ILE A 886 -17.05 -7.85 4.10
N HIS A 887 -15.87 -7.26 3.91
CA HIS A 887 -14.71 -7.47 4.78
C HIS A 887 -14.57 -6.29 5.75
N CYS A 888 -14.92 -6.52 7.02
CA CYS A 888 -14.77 -5.55 8.10
C CYS A 888 -13.41 -5.72 8.79
N HIS A 889 -12.67 -4.63 8.98
CA HIS A 889 -11.40 -4.59 9.71
C HIS A 889 -11.53 -3.95 11.10
N ASP A 890 -11.16 -4.71 12.12
CA ASP A 890 -11.05 -4.34 13.55
C ASP A 890 -12.35 -3.82 14.20
N TRP A 891 -12.31 -3.63 15.52
CA TRP A 891 -13.43 -3.15 16.35
C TRP A 891 -14.16 -1.90 15.81
N SER A 892 -13.46 -1.10 15.01
CA SER A 892 -13.91 0.19 14.51
C SER A 892 -14.78 0.08 13.26
N SER A 893 -14.73 -1.03 12.52
CA SER A 893 -15.74 -1.37 11.49
C SER A 893 -16.67 -2.53 11.87
N ALA A 894 -16.39 -3.19 13.01
CA ALA A 894 -17.19 -4.28 13.57
C ALA A 894 -18.73 -4.07 13.54
N PRO A 895 -19.30 -2.87 13.72
CA PRO A 895 -20.75 -2.68 13.62
C PRO A 895 -21.36 -3.10 12.27
N ALA A 896 -20.65 -2.93 11.15
CA ALA A 896 -21.13 -3.36 9.84
C ALA A 896 -21.36 -4.88 9.76
N ALA A 897 -20.57 -5.68 10.50
CA ALA A 897 -20.65 -7.13 10.50
C ALA A 897 -22.01 -7.66 11.01
N TRP A 898 -22.59 -7.04 12.05
CA TRP A 898 -23.91 -7.41 12.55
C TRP A 898 -25.03 -6.61 11.90
N MET A 899 -24.83 -5.31 11.64
CA MET A 899 -25.84 -4.47 10.98
C MET A 899 -26.21 -5.00 9.60
N TYR A 900 -25.28 -5.64 8.89
CA TYR A 900 -25.59 -6.33 7.64
C TYR A 900 -26.72 -7.36 7.81
N TRP A 901 -26.63 -8.26 8.78
CA TRP A 901 -27.65 -9.28 9.04
C TRP A 901 -28.91 -8.69 9.68
N ASP A 902 -28.74 -7.80 10.67
CA ASP A 902 -29.84 -7.19 11.43
C ASP A 902 -30.74 -6.30 10.55
N LEU A 903 -30.19 -5.66 9.51
CA LEU A 903 -30.86 -4.57 8.76
C LEU A 903 -30.81 -4.68 7.23
N TYR A 904 -29.81 -5.32 6.61
CA TYR A 904 -29.55 -5.20 5.16
C TYR A 904 -29.77 -6.49 4.34
N HIS A 905 -29.43 -7.66 4.88
CA HIS A 905 -29.56 -8.95 4.19
C HIS A 905 -30.99 -9.21 3.69
N ALA A 906 -31.99 -8.94 4.53
CA ALA A 906 -33.41 -9.07 4.18
C ALA A 906 -33.95 -7.90 3.32
N ASN A 907 -33.21 -6.80 3.19
CA ASN A 907 -33.69 -5.51 2.65
C ASN A 907 -32.90 -5.06 1.40
N GLY A 908 -32.55 -6.01 0.53
CA GLY A 908 -32.00 -5.73 -0.81
C GLY A 908 -30.53 -6.13 -1.02
N MET A 909 -29.83 -6.65 0.00
CA MET A 909 -28.45 -7.13 -0.13
C MET A 909 -28.31 -8.62 0.30
N PRO A 910 -28.92 -9.60 -0.40
CA PRO A 910 -28.93 -11.00 0.03
C PRO A 910 -27.66 -11.80 -0.28
N ASN A 911 -26.79 -11.33 -1.18
CA ASN A 911 -25.59 -12.08 -1.61
C ASN A 911 -24.42 -12.05 -0.59
N PRO A 912 -24.05 -10.91 0.02
CA PRO A 912 -22.82 -10.80 0.79
C PRO A 912 -22.63 -11.83 1.90
N ARG A 913 -21.37 -12.14 2.15
CA ARG A 913 -20.90 -12.87 3.32
C ARG A 913 -19.92 -12.01 4.09
N VAL A 914 -20.03 -12.05 5.41
CA VAL A 914 -19.29 -11.16 6.30
C VAL A 914 -17.99 -11.83 6.71
N VAL A 915 -16.87 -11.17 6.42
CA VAL A 915 -15.52 -11.57 6.86
C VAL A 915 -15.01 -10.50 7.83
N PHE A 916 -14.41 -10.92 8.94
CA PHE A 916 -13.92 -10.01 9.97
C PHE A 916 -12.45 -10.25 10.33
N THR A 917 -11.60 -9.23 10.20
CA THR A 917 -10.18 -9.30 10.61
C THR A 917 -9.93 -8.53 11.90
N ILE A 918 -9.48 -9.22 12.95
CA ILE A 918 -8.98 -8.59 14.19
C ILE A 918 -7.53 -8.18 13.98
N HIS A 919 -7.22 -6.88 14.11
CA HIS A 919 -5.85 -6.35 14.00
C HIS A 919 -5.18 -6.16 15.36
N ASN A 920 -5.90 -5.74 16.40
CA ASN A 920 -5.44 -5.84 17.80
C ASN A 920 -6.62 -6.07 18.77
N LEU A 921 -6.61 -7.19 19.49
CA LEU A 921 -7.67 -7.55 20.42
C LEU A 921 -7.79 -6.65 21.67
N GLU A 922 -6.79 -5.82 21.98
CA GLU A 922 -6.88 -4.87 23.11
C GLU A 922 -7.99 -3.81 22.96
N PHE A 923 -8.45 -3.53 21.74
CA PHE A 923 -9.39 -2.44 21.48
C PHE A 923 -10.79 -2.97 21.14
N GLY A 924 -11.82 -2.36 21.74
CA GLY A 924 -13.22 -2.64 21.40
C GLY A 924 -13.65 -4.11 21.51
N VAL A 925 -13.15 -4.84 22.52
CA VAL A 925 -13.50 -6.23 22.81
C VAL A 925 -15.00 -6.56 22.72
N PRO A 926 -15.95 -5.72 23.23
CA PRO A 926 -17.39 -6.00 23.10
C PRO A 926 -17.87 -5.97 21.64
N GLN A 927 -17.38 -5.01 20.85
CA GLN A 927 -17.69 -4.89 19.43
C GLN A 927 -17.09 -6.05 18.63
N ILE A 928 -15.83 -6.42 18.93
CA ILE A 928 -15.18 -7.62 18.39
C ILE A 928 -16.02 -8.86 18.67
N GLY A 929 -16.50 -9.06 19.90
CA GLY A 929 -17.34 -10.22 20.26
C GLY A 929 -18.63 -10.31 19.43
N ARG A 930 -19.32 -9.18 19.21
CA ARG A 930 -20.54 -9.16 18.39
C ARG A 930 -20.25 -9.36 16.89
N ALA A 931 -19.15 -8.82 16.37
CA ALA A 931 -18.72 -9.08 14.99
C ALA A 931 -18.26 -10.54 14.78
N MET A 932 -17.54 -11.12 15.74
CA MET A 932 -17.17 -12.54 15.75
C MET A 932 -18.41 -13.45 15.76
N ALA A 933 -19.48 -13.08 16.47
CA ALA A 933 -20.75 -13.79 16.40
C ALA A 933 -21.37 -13.71 14.99
N ALA A 934 -21.41 -12.51 14.38
CA ALA A 934 -22.10 -12.23 13.13
C ALA A 934 -21.34 -12.65 11.83
N ALA A 935 -20.01 -12.71 11.85
CA ALA A 935 -19.22 -13.02 10.66
C ALA A 935 -19.36 -14.50 10.22
N ASN A 936 -19.35 -14.78 8.91
CA ASN A 936 -19.28 -16.14 8.38
C ASN A 936 -17.92 -16.77 8.67
N LYS A 937 -16.86 -15.99 8.44
CA LYS A 937 -15.46 -16.30 8.76
C LYS A 937 -14.82 -15.12 9.46
N ALA A 938 -13.93 -15.39 10.40
CA ALA A 938 -13.10 -14.39 11.02
C ALA A 938 -11.63 -14.80 10.95
N THR A 939 -10.74 -13.82 11.02
CA THR A 939 -9.29 -14.06 11.05
C THR A 939 -8.58 -13.04 11.93
N THR A 940 -7.32 -13.31 12.24
CA THR A 940 -6.38 -12.32 12.75
C THR A 940 -5.05 -12.46 12.04
N VAL A 941 -4.19 -11.46 12.20
CA VAL A 941 -3.05 -11.16 11.33
C VAL A 941 -1.82 -12.09 11.52
N SER A 942 -1.99 -13.26 12.14
CA SER A 942 -0.94 -14.26 12.45
C SER A 942 -1.54 -15.62 12.89
N PRO A 943 -1.03 -16.76 12.38
CA PRO A 943 -1.30 -18.10 12.91
C PRO A 943 -0.98 -18.29 14.40
N THR A 944 0.15 -17.77 14.90
CA THR A 944 0.52 -17.87 16.32
C THR A 944 -0.36 -16.97 17.19
N TYR A 945 -0.63 -15.74 16.79
CA TYR A 945 -1.51 -14.85 17.56
C TYR A 945 -2.93 -15.41 17.64
N ALA A 946 -3.45 -16.01 16.56
CA ALA A 946 -4.73 -16.71 16.56
C ALA A 946 -4.80 -17.81 17.64
N ARG A 947 -3.70 -18.54 17.86
CA ARG A 947 -3.56 -19.52 18.96
C ARG A 947 -3.43 -18.84 20.32
N GLU A 948 -2.62 -17.79 20.44
CA GLU A 948 -2.44 -17.04 21.70
C GLU A 948 -3.77 -16.46 22.23
N VAL A 949 -4.66 -15.99 21.34
CA VAL A 949 -5.94 -15.37 21.71
C VAL A 949 -7.16 -16.32 21.67
N SER A 950 -6.99 -17.57 21.25
CA SER A 950 -8.13 -18.49 21.01
C SER A 950 -9.00 -18.75 22.26
N GLY A 951 -8.40 -18.69 23.45
CA GLY A 951 -9.10 -18.84 24.73
C GLY A 951 -9.81 -17.57 25.24
N HIS A 952 -9.71 -16.43 24.54
CA HIS A 952 -10.32 -15.18 24.98
C HIS A 952 -11.86 -15.22 24.81
N GLY A 953 -12.60 -14.62 25.75
CA GLY A 953 -14.07 -14.74 25.79
C GLY A 953 -14.82 -14.24 24.56
N ALA A 954 -14.24 -13.30 23.81
CA ALA A 954 -14.80 -12.80 22.54
C ALA A 954 -14.52 -13.70 21.31
N ILE A 955 -13.67 -14.73 21.46
CA ILE A 955 -13.14 -15.57 20.37
C ILE A 955 -13.44 -17.05 20.61
N ALA A 956 -13.29 -17.55 21.84
CA ALA A 956 -13.51 -18.96 22.18
C ALA A 956 -14.88 -19.53 21.75
N PRO A 957 -16.02 -18.80 21.85
CA PRO A 957 -17.32 -19.27 21.34
C PRO A 957 -17.39 -19.41 19.81
N HIS A 958 -16.39 -18.91 19.09
CA HIS A 958 -16.36 -18.76 17.64
C HIS A 958 -15.08 -19.34 16.99
N VAL A 959 -14.26 -20.08 17.77
CA VAL A 959 -12.94 -20.56 17.34
C VAL A 959 -13.00 -21.44 16.08
N GLY A 960 -14.07 -22.22 15.89
CA GLY A 960 -14.27 -23.06 14.69
C GLY A 960 -14.49 -22.30 13.37
N LYS A 961 -14.61 -20.97 13.41
CA LYS A 961 -14.61 -20.08 12.23
C LYS A 961 -13.56 -18.97 12.33
N PHE A 962 -12.59 -19.09 13.24
CA PHE A 962 -11.52 -18.13 13.47
C PHE A 962 -10.19 -18.66 12.95
N HIS A 963 -9.57 -17.91 12.05
CA HIS A 963 -8.34 -18.26 11.35
C HIS A 963 -7.19 -17.33 11.77
N GLY A 964 -5.97 -17.68 11.38
CA GLY A 964 -4.80 -16.80 11.51
C GLY A 964 -4.09 -16.73 10.17
N ILE A 965 -4.08 -15.55 9.53
CA ILE A 965 -3.44 -15.32 8.24
C ILE A 965 -2.38 -14.24 8.44
N ARG A 966 -1.12 -14.61 8.21
CA ARG A 966 0.04 -13.72 8.35
C ARG A 966 -0.08 -12.58 7.33
N ASN A 967 0.11 -11.33 7.74
CA ASN A 967 0.19 -10.21 6.80
C ASN A 967 1.43 -10.31 5.89
N GLY A 968 1.38 -9.61 4.75
CA GLY A 968 2.57 -9.20 4.01
C GLY A 968 3.00 -7.77 4.34
N ILE A 969 4.16 -7.36 3.82
CA ILE A 969 4.56 -5.96 3.67
C ILE A 969 4.31 -5.46 2.25
N ASP A 970 4.15 -4.15 2.09
CA ASP A 970 4.10 -3.54 0.77
C ASP A 970 5.50 -3.51 0.13
N ALA A 971 5.72 -4.36 -0.88
CA ALA A 971 6.99 -4.48 -1.58
C ALA A 971 7.21 -3.36 -2.62
N ASP A 972 6.27 -2.43 -2.80
CA ASP A 972 6.45 -1.24 -3.63
C ASP A 972 6.89 -0.01 -2.82
N ILE A 973 6.51 0.05 -1.54
CA ILE A 973 6.96 1.03 -0.54
C ILE A 973 8.31 0.61 0.06
N TRP A 974 8.43 -0.65 0.48
CA TRP A 974 9.61 -1.19 1.16
C TRP A 974 10.56 -1.88 0.17
N ASP A 975 11.18 -1.09 -0.70
CA ASP A 975 11.99 -1.59 -1.81
C ASP A 975 13.40 -0.95 -1.87
N PRO A 976 14.46 -1.56 -1.29
CA PRO A 976 15.79 -0.95 -1.28
C PRO A 976 16.43 -0.74 -2.66
N LEU A 977 15.85 -1.29 -3.74
CA LEU A 977 16.25 -0.99 -5.12
C LEU A 977 15.55 0.25 -5.70
N GLY A 978 14.37 0.62 -5.18
CA GLY A 978 13.55 1.74 -5.63
C GLY A 978 13.40 2.88 -4.61
N ASP A 979 13.94 2.73 -3.40
CA ASP A 979 13.82 3.67 -2.29
C ASP A 979 14.73 4.90 -2.45
N ASP A 980 14.12 6.05 -2.74
CA ASP A 980 14.80 7.33 -2.93
C ASP A 980 15.27 8.00 -1.60
N PHE A 981 15.02 7.39 -0.43
CA PHE A 981 15.60 7.82 0.84
C PHE A 981 16.98 7.21 1.13
N LEU A 982 17.48 6.32 0.26
CA LEU A 982 18.77 5.64 0.42
C LEU A 982 19.90 6.36 -0.35
N PRO A 983 21.13 6.43 0.21
CA PRO A 983 22.28 7.01 -0.49
C PRO A 983 22.80 6.13 -1.64
N LEU A 984 22.42 4.85 -1.66
CA LEU A 984 22.75 3.87 -2.69
C LEU A 984 21.65 2.79 -2.70
N PRO A 985 20.88 2.64 -3.81
CA PRO A 985 19.93 1.54 -3.96
C PRO A 985 20.64 0.19 -4.13
N TYR A 986 20.01 -0.92 -3.69
CA TYR A 986 20.62 -2.26 -3.70
C TYR A 986 19.64 -3.43 -3.82
N SER A 987 20.04 -4.47 -4.55
CA SER A 987 19.45 -5.82 -4.50
C SER A 987 20.14 -6.73 -3.45
N PRO A 988 19.67 -7.97 -3.21
CA PRO A 988 20.31 -8.90 -2.27
C PRO A 988 21.79 -9.20 -2.59
N GLU A 989 22.19 -9.12 -3.86
CA GLU A 989 23.57 -9.26 -4.34
C GLU A 989 24.46 -8.09 -3.91
N GLU A 990 23.88 -6.90 -3.80
CA GLU A 990 24.55 -5.62 -3.52
C GLU A 990 24.47 -5.23 -2.03
N VAL A 991 23.78 -6.03 -1.21
CA VAL A 991 23.42 -5.74 0.19
C VAL A 991 24.59 -5.24 1.04
N VAL A 992 25.80 -5.80 0.86
CA VAL A 992 26.98 -5.40 1.65
C VAL A 992 27.40 -3.96 1.34
N ALA A 993 27.33 -3.53 0.08
CA ALA A 993 27.65 -2.16 -0.33
C ALA A 993 26.52 -1.19 0.03
N GLY A 994 25.26 -1.58 -0.25
CA GLY A 994 24.08 -0.79 0.07
C GLY A 994 23.95 -0.48 1.57
N LYS A 995 24.03 -1.50 2.42
CA LYS A 995 23.99 -1.33 3.88
C LYS A 995 25.20 -0.59 4.44
N ALA A 996 26.38 -0.71 3.83
CA ALA A 996 27.55 0.08 4.23
C ALA A 996 27.36 1.58 3.94
N ALA A 997 26.86 1.93 2.74
CA ALA A 997 26.53 3.31 2.39
C ALA A 997 25.42 3.88 3.29
N ALA A 998 24.35 3.11 3.51
CA ALA A 998 23.26 3.49 4.40
C ALA A 998 23.70 3.64 5.87
N LYS A 999 24.59 2.77 6.38
CA LYS A 999 25.17 2.91 7.73
C LYS A 999 25.96 4.20 7.87
N ALA A 1000 26.84 4.51 6.91
CA ALA A 1000 27.65 5.71 6.95
C ALA A 1000 26.78 6.97 6.93
N GLU A 1001 25.73 7.01 6.10
CA GLU A 1001 24.80 8.14 6.07
C GLU A 1001 23.92 8.23 7.32
N LEU A 1002 23.44 7.10 7.86
CA LEU A 1002 22.74 7.05 9.15
C LEU A 1002 23.63 7.58 10.28
N GLN A 1003 24.91 7.21 10.30
CA GLN A 1003 25.88 7.70 11.28
C GLN A 1003 26.08 9.21 11.17
N ARG A 1004 26.28 9.75 9.94
CA ARG A 1004 26.39 11.20 9.69
C ARG A 1004 25.13 11.97 10.06
N ARG A 1005 23.96 11.61 9.51
CA ARG A 1005 22.67 12.29 9.71
C ARG A 1005 22.26 12.36 11.19
N LEU A 1006 22.70 11.39 12.01
CA LEU A 1006 22.40 11.33 13.45
C LEU A 1006 23.52 11.84 14.37
N GLY A 1007 24.68 12.21 13.84
CA GLY A 1007 25.83 12.66 14.63
C GLY A 1007 26.48 11.55 15.47
N LEU A 1008 26.44 10.32 14.98
CA LEU A 1008 27.20 9.20 15.52
C LEU A 1008 28.65 9.23 14.99
N VAL A 1009 29.54 8.49 15.64
CA VAL A 1009 30.88 8.23 15.11
C VAL A 1009 30.76 7.32 13.88
N GLU A 1010 31.23 7.78 12.72
CA GLU A 1010 31.31 6.96 11.50
C GLU A 1010 32.33 5.83 11.72
N ASP A 1011 31.83 4.60 11.85
CA ASP A 1011 32.63 3.42 12.23
C ASP A 1011 31.98 2.15 11.64
N ALA A 1012 32.57 1.64 10.55
CA ALA A 1012 32.15 0.40 9.91
C ALA A 1012 32.56 -0.86 10.71
N GLY A 1013 33.47 -0.74 11.67
CA GLY A 1013 33.92 -1.79 12.57
C GLY A 1013 32.94 -2.11 13.71
N ARG A 1014 31.78 -1.43 13.77
CA ARG A 1014 30.73 -1.66 14.77
C ARG A 1014 29.37 -2.02 14.15
N PRO A 1015 28.58 -2.86 14.84
CA PRO A 1015 27.17 -3.03 14.52
C PRO A 1015 26.36 -1.83 14.99
N VAL A 1016 25.32 -1.51 14.23
CA VAL A 1016 24.23 -0.59 14.60
C VAL A 1016 22.99 -1.43 14.91
N VAL A 1017 22.47 -1.29 16.12
CA VAL A 1017 21.21 -1.91 16.57
C VAL A 1017 20.10 -0.86 16.51
N GLY A 1018 19.17 -1.04 15.58
CA GLY A 1018 18.03 -0.17 15.35
C GLY A 1018 16.77 -0.61 16.10
N PHE A 1019 15.96 0.38 16.50
CA PHE A 1019 14.64 0.20 17.12
C PHE A 1019 13.65 1.17 16.45
N ILE A 1020 12.63 0.65 15.76
CA ILE A 1020 11.58 1.48 15.14
C ILE A 1020 10.23 1.03 15.71
N THR A 1021 9.67 1.78 16.67
CA THR A 1021 8.46 1.36 17.39
C THR A 1021 7.80 2.47 18.20
N ARG A 1022 6.49 2.33 18.49
CA ARG A 1022 5.80 3.20 19.46
C ARG A 1022 6.22 2.82 20.88
N LEU A 1023 6.50 3.80 21.73
CA LEU A 1023 6.96 3.58 23.10
C LEU A 1023 5.76 3.35 24.05
N THR A 1024 5.19 2.15 23.99
CA THR A 1024 4.05 1.69 24.81
C THR A 1024 4.35 0.37 25.53
N ALA A 1025 3.56 0.02 26.55
CA ALA A 1025 3.76 -1.21 27.33
C ALA A 1025 3.76 -2.49 26.45
N GLN A 1026 2.85 -2.57 25.46
CA GLN A 1026 2.82 -3.60 24.41
C GLN A 1026 4.20 -3.84 23.80
N LYS A 1027 4.95 -2.78 23.50
CA LYS A 1027 6.23 -2.83 22.78
C LYS A 1027 7.44 -3.07 23.70
N GLY A 1028 7.20 -3.45 24.96
CA GLY A 1028 8.25 -3.88 25.88
C GLY A 1028 9.22 -2.77 26.28
N ILE A 1029 8.73 -1.60 26.66
CA ILE A 1029 9.58 -0.42 26.99
C ILE A 1029 10.70 -0.71 28.01
N HIS A 1030 10.55 -1.66 28.94
CA HIS A 1030 11.63 -2.06 29.83
C HIS A 1030 12.70 -2.89 29.13
N LEU A 1031 12.31 -3.79 28.21
CA LEU A 1031 13.21 -4.56 27.36
C LEU A 1031 13.92 -3.67 26.34
N ILE A 1032 13.25 -2.69 25.73
CA ILE A 1032 13.89 -1.67 24.87
C ILE A 1032 14.96 -0.92 25.66
N LYS A 1033 14.61 -0.40 26.86
CA LYS A 1033 15.58 0.32 27.71
C LYS A 1033 16.79 -0.56 28.05
N HIS A 1034 16.59 -1.83 28.39
CA HIS A 1034 17.69 -2.76 28.68
C HIS A 1034 18.52 -3.10 27.43
N ALA A 1035 17.89 -3.39 26.30
CA ALA A 1035 18.54 -3.72 25.03
C ALA A 1035 19.45 -2.59 24.50
N LEU A 1036 19.02 -1.32 24.67
CA LEU A 1036 19.84 -0.15 24.36
C LEU A 1036 21.14 -0.14 25.19
N TRP A 1037 21.04 -0.35 26.51
CA TRP A 1037 22.19 -0.45 27.40
C TRP A 1037 23.09 -1.64 27.02
N ARG A 1038 22.52 -2.83 26.85
CA ARG A 1038 23.29 -4.04 26.55
C ARG A 1038 24.09 -3.92 25.26
N SER A 1039 23.48 -3.38 24.20
CA SER A 1039 24.13 -3.21 22.91
C SER A 1039 25.35 -2.29 23.01
N LEU A 1040 25.23 -1.18 23.74
CA LEU A 1040 26.34 -0.23 23.99
C LEU A 1040 27.45 -0.85 24.85
N GLU A 1041 27.09 -1.64 25.88
CA GLU A 1041 28.07 -2.39 26.68
C GLU A 1041 28.78 -3.49 25.90
N ARG A 1042 28.13 -4.04 24.86
CA ARG A 1042 28.71 -4.99 23.89
C ARG A 1042 29.56 -4.33 22.81
N GLY A 1043 29.67 -3.00 22.78
CA GLY A 1043 30.48 -2.25 21.81
C GLY A 1043 29.74 -1.82 20.54
N ALA A 1044 28.44 -2.10 20.43
CA ALA A 1044 27.60 -1.65 19.32
C ALA A 1044 27.28 -0.14 19.41
N GLN A 1045 26.71 0.39 18.34
CA GLN A 1045 25.98 1.65 18.34
C GLN A 1045 24.46 1.37 18.38
N VAL A 1046 23.66 2.33 18.85
CA VAL A 1046 22.19 2.20 18.91
C VAL A 1046 21.46 3.39 18.32
N VAL A 1047 20.41 3.11 17.57
CA VAL A 1047 19.48 4.11 17.03
C VAL A 1047 18.05 3.72 17.39
N LEU A 1048 17.27 4.67 17.91
CA LEU A 1048 15.85 4.50 18.19
C LEU A 1048 15.04 5.59 17.52
N LEU A 1049 13.98 5.20 16.81
CA LEU A 1049 12.93 6.05 16.26
C LEU A 1049 11.59 5.62 16.86
N GLY A 1050 10.93 6.50 17.62
CA GLY A 1050 9.69 6.12 18.28
C GLY A 1050 8.96 7.23 19.01
N SER A 1051 7.68 7.41 18.71
CA SER A 1051 6.79 8.30 19.45
C SER A 1051 6.34 7.69 20.78
N ALA A 1052 6.20 8.54 21.82
CA ALA A 1052 5.75 8.16 23.16
C ALA A 1052 4.46 8.93 23.50
N PRO A 1053 3.26 8.30 23.43
CA PRO A 1053 2.00 8.97 23.72
C PRO A 1053 1.83 9.37 25.19
N ASP A 1054 2.41 8.60 26.12
CA ASP A 1054 2.46 8.97 27.54
C ASP A 1054 3.66 9.90 27.78
N SER A 1055 3.39 11.13 28.23
CA SER A 1055 4.41 12.14 28.54
C SER A 1055 5.40 11.68 29.61
N ARG A 1056 5.04 10.74 30.48
CA ARG A 1056 5.96 10.12 31.45
C ARG A 1056 7.00 9.26 30.74
N VAL A 1057 6.56 8.41 29.82
CA VAL A 1057 7.43 7.56 28.99
C VAL A 1057 8.30 8.43 28.07
N HIS A 1058 7.74 9.49 27.49
CA HIS A 1058 8.52 10.48 26.73
C HIS A 1058 9.66 11.07 27.58
N ASN A 1059 9.35 11.55 28.79
CA ASN A 1059 10.34 12.12 29.70
C ASN A 1059 11.37 11.09 30.20
N GLU A 1060 10.98 9.83 30.41
CA GLU A 1060 11.91 8.74 30.73
C GLU A 1060 12.91 8.50 29.59
N PHE A 1061 12.43 8.39 28.34
CA PHE A 1061 13.31 8.16 27.19
C PHE A 1061 14.16 9.39 26.84
N ALA A 1062 13.66 10.60 27.05
CA ALA A 1062 14.47 11.82 26.96
C ALA A 1062 15.55 11.87 28.05
N GLY A 1063 15.23 11.45 29.28
CA GLY A 1063 16.20 11.28 30.36
C GLY A 1063 17.26 10.22 30.02
N LEU A 1064 16.85 9.08 29.46
CA LEU A 1064 17.74 8.02 29.01
C LEU A 1064 18.67 8.48 27.89
N ALA A 1065 18.17 9.22 26.88
CA ALA A 1065 18.98 9.76 25.79
C ALA A 1065 20.16 10.58 26.32
N ASN A 1066 19.92 11.43 27.31
CA ASN A 1066 20.96 12.21 27.99
C ASN A 1066 21.95 11.32 28.77
N GLN A 1067 21.49 10.25 29.43
CA GLN A 1067 22.36 9.31 30.15
C GLN A 1067 23.27 8.51 29.20
N LEU A 1068 22.71 8.01 28.08
CA LEU A 1068 23.46 7.27 27.08
C LEU A 1068 24.50 8.17 26.39
N GLN A 1069 24.11 9.38 25.98
CA GLN A 1069 25.05 10.35 25.39
C GLN A 1069 26.14 10.80 26.37
N ALA A 1070 25.86 10.87 27.68
CA ALA A 1070 26.85 11.23 28.69
C ALA A 1070 27.87 10.10 28.98
N ARG A 1071 27.56 8.84 28.68
CA ARG A 1071 28.43 7.66 28.96
C ARG A 1071 29.05 7.02 27.70
N PHE A 1072 28.36 7.07 26.58
CA PHE A 1072 28.74 6.45 25.30
C PHE A 1072 28.65 7.48 24.15
N GLY A 1073 29.08 8.72 24.41
CA GLY A 1073 28.82 9.86 23.52
C GLY A 1073 29.23 9.63 22.07
N GLY A 1074 28.28 9.83 21.15
CA GLY A 1074 28.47 9.54 19.72
C GLY A 1074 28.21 8.08 19.31
N HIS A 1075 27.68 7.23 20.20
CA HIS A 1075 27.27 5.86 19.87
C HIS A 1075 25.78 5.57 20.11
N ALA A 1076 25.00 6.54 20.60
CA ALA A 1076 23.58 6.38 20.89
C ALA A 1076 22.75 7.57 20.39
N ARG A 1077 21.67 7.32 19.63
CA ARG A 1077 20.70 8.34 19.23
C ARG A 1077 19.26 7.87 19.43
N LEU A 1078 18.48 8.64 20.19
CA LEU A 1078 17.04 8.43 20.41
C LEU A 1078 16.25 9.59 19.79
N TRP A 1079 15.41 9.31 18.80
CA TRP A 1079 14.51 10.26 18.13
C TRP A 1079 13.06 9.99 18.56
N LEU A 1080 12.53 10.88 19.41
CA LEU A 1080 11.24 10.67 20.08
C LEU A 1080 10.07 11.27 19.28
N GLY A 1081 9.84 10.73 18.08
CA GLY A 1081 8.83 11.20 17.13
C GLY A 1081 8.63 10.25 15.96
N TYR A 1082 8.20 10.79 14.81
CA TYR A 1082 8.09 10.12 13.52
C TYR A 1082 8.88 10.93 12.47
N ASP A 1083 9.55 10.23 11.57
CA ASP A 1083 10.34 10.74 10.44
C ASP A 1083 10.47 9.55 9.47
N GLU A 1084 9.68 9.53 8.38
CA GLU A 1084 9.65 8.38 7.46
C GLU A 1084 10.96 8.24 6.65
N PRO A 1085 11.56 9.31 6.08
CA PRO A 1085 12.89 9.22 5.48
C PRO A 1085 13.99 8.74 6.44
N LEU A 1086 13.81 8.85 7.76
CA LEU A 1086 14.70 8.25 8.76
C LEU A 1086 14.36 6.79 9.06
N SER A 1087 13.09 6.38 8.97
CA SER A 1087 12.68 4.98 9.21
C SER A 1087 13.32 4.03 8.20
N HIS A 1088 13.22 4.37 6.91
CA HIS A 1088 13.87 3.70 5.79
C HIS A 1088 15.40 3.61 5.97
N LEU A 1089 16.04 4.75 6.28
CA LEU A 1089 17.48 4.81 6.50
C LEU A 1089 17.94 4.01 7.73
N ILE A 1090 17.11 3.87 8.77
CA ILE A 1090 17.41 3.00 9.92
C ILE A 1090 17.31 1.52 9.53
N TYR A 1091 16.29 1.09 8.77
CA TYR A 1091 16.23 -0.29 8.27
C TYR A 1091 17.43 -0.63 7.38
N ALA A 1092 17.83 0.29 6.49
CA ALA A 1092 18.98 0.12 5.61
C ALA A 1092 20.33 0.14 6.37
N GLY A 1093 20.54 1.11 7.25
CA GLY A 1093 21.82 1.34 7.93
C GLY A 1093 22.06 0.51 9.20
N SER A 1094 21.04 -0.13 9.77
CA SER A 1094 21.19 -1.04 10.90
C SER A 1094 21.60 -2.44 10.44
N ASP A 1095 22.48 -3.09 11.19
CA ASP A 1095 22.79 -4.51 11.00
C ASP A 1095 21.72 -5.38 11.67
N VAL A 1096 21.21 -4.93 12.82
CA VAL A 1096 20.21 -5.61 13.64
C VAL A 1096 19.02 -4.70 13.89
N ILE A 1097 17.79 -5.21 13.77
CA ILE A 1097 16.58 -4.53 14.24
C ILE A 1097 15.99 -5.32 15.41
N CYS A 1098 15.84 -4.66 16.56
CA CYS A 1098 15.38 -5.30 17.80
C CYS A 1098 13.90 -4.99 18.07
N VAL A 1099 13.06 -6.02 18.15
CA VAL A 1099 11.60 -5.94 18.37
C VAL A 1099 11.19 -6.76 19.61
N PRO A 1100 11.41 -6.23 20.84
CA PRO A 1100 11.18 -6.97 22.08
C PRO A 1100 9.74 -6.82 22.60
N SER A 1101 8.74 -7.00 21.72
CA SER A 1101 7.33 -6.79 22.07
C SER A 1101 6.78 -7.83 23.07
N MET A 1102 5.98 -7.37 24.03
CA MET A 1102 5.32 -8.20 25.05
C MET A 1102 4.22 -9.09 24.46
N PHE A 1103 3.59 -8.62 23.39
CA PHE A 1103 2.79 -9.39 22.44
C PHE A 1103 2.78 -8.60 21.12
N GLU A 1104 2.60 -9.27 19.99
CA GLU A 1104 2.65 -8.61 18.68
C GLU A 1104 1.70 -9.32 17.71
N PRO A 1105 0.50 -8.76 17.42
CA PRO A 1105 -0.50 -9.43 16.59
C PRO A 1105 0.05 -9.88 15.24
N CYS A 1106 0.89 -9.06 14.61
CA CYS A 1106 1.69 -9.48 13.46
C CYS A 1106 3.12 -8.92 13.54
N GLY A 1107 3.22 -7.59 13.61
CA GLY A 1107 4.46 -6.87 13.42
C GLY A 1107 4.82 -6.79 11.93
N LEU A 1108 5.13 -5.60 11.45
CA LEU A 1108 5.66 -5.39 10.09
C LEU A 1108 7.18 -5.11 10.14
N THR A 1109 7.65 -4.49 11.23
CA THR A 1109 9.04 -4.05 11.47
C THR A 1109 10.10 -5.11 11.20
N GLN A 1110 9.85 -6.37 11.58
CA GLN A 1110 10.78 -7.48 11.36
C GLN A 1110 10.81 -7.94 9.89
N MET A 1111 9.67 -7.91 9.18
CA MET A 1111 9.61 -8.19 7.75
C MET A 1111 10.28 -7.07 6.94
N THR A 1112 10.04 -5.81 7.30
CA THR A 1112 10.73 -4.66 6.71
C THR A 1112 12.24 -4.69 7.00
N ALA A 1113 12.66 -5.07 8.21
CA ALA A 1113 14.09 -5.24 8.52
C ALA A 1113 14.75 -6.27 7.61
N MET A 1114 14.14 -7.46 7.47
CA MET A 1114 14.62 -8.51 6.57
C MET A 1114 14.68 -8.06 5.11
N ARG A 1115 13.65 -7.34 4.62
CA ARG A 1115 13.61 -6.76 3.28
C ARG A 1115 14.77 -5.78 2.98
N TYR A 1116 15.33 -5.14 4.00
CA TYR A 1116 16.50 -4.24 3.91
C TYR A 1116 17.81 -4.90 4.37
N GLY A 1117 17.83 -6.22 4.57
CA GLY A 1117 19.03 -6.98 4.96
C GLY A 1117 19.48 -6.78 6.41
N ALA A 1118 18.61 -6.20 7.27
CA ALA A 1118 18.86 -6.08 8.70
C ALA A 1118 18.29 -7.29 9.45
N VAL A 1119 19.12 -7.93 10.27
CA VAL A 1119 18.75 -9.19 10.93
C VAL A 1119 17.83 -8.93 12.13
N PRO A 1120 16.64 -9.53 12.21
CA PRO A 1120 15.72 -9.31 13.31
C PRO A 1120 16.17 -10.04 14.59
N VAL A 1121 16.08 -9.32 15.72
CA VAL A 1121 16.16 -9.87 17.08
C VAL A 1121 14.81 -9.64 17.75
N VAL A 1122 14.05 -10.70 18.02
CA VAL A 1122 12.64 -10.59 18.43
C VAL A 1122 12.30 -11.43 19.65
N ARG A 1123 11.22 -11.05 20.35
CA ARG A 1123 10.56 -11.96 21.28
C ARG A 1123 9.65 -12.92 20.49
N LYS A 1124 9.66 -14.22 20.82
CA LYS A 1124 8.85 -15.26 20.17
C LYS A 1124 7.39 -15.17 20.65
N THR A 1125 6.58 -14.38 19.96
CA THR A 1125 5.15 -14.14 20.24
C THR A 1125 4.44 -13.67 18.97
N GLY A 1126 3.16 -14.01 18.81
CA GLY A 1126 2.33 -13.67 17.66
C GLY A 1126 3.05 -13.79 16.31
N GLY A 1127 2.89 -12.79 15.44
CA GLY A 1127 3.50 -12.82 14.11
C GLY A 1127 5.02 -12.71 14.09
N LEU A 1128 5.67 -12.28 15.19
CA LEU A 1128 7.14 -12.34 15.30
C LEU A 1128 7.62 -13.79 15.31
N ALA A 1129 6.87 -14.69 15.95
CA ALA A 1129 7.15 -16.13 15.90
C ALA A 1129 6.90 -16.73 14.51
N ASP A 1130 5.87 -16.28 13.79
CA ASP A 1130 5.53 -16.78 12.44
C ASP A 1130 6.42 -16.21 11.31
N THR A 1131 7.25 -15.21 11.60
CA THR A 1131 8.12 -14.54 10.60
C THR A 1131 9.61 -14.73 10.87
N VAL A 1132 10.02 -14.79 12.14
CA VAL A 1132 11.44 -15.00 12.51
C VAL A 1132 11.68 -16.45 12.89
N PHE A 1133 12.60 -17.09 12.18
CA PHE A 1133 13.10 -18.44 12.43
C PHE A 1133 14.52 -18.31 13.01
N ASP A 1134 14.68 -18.78 14.24
CA ASP A 1134 15.94 -18.78 14.97
C ASP A 1134 17.04 -19.63 14.30
N LEU A 1135 18.21 -19.03 14.07
CA LEU A 1135 19.37 -19.65 13.42
C LEU A 1135 19.89 -20.94 14.08
N ASP A 1136 19.76 -21.04 15.41
CA ASP A 1136 20.23 -22.21 16.15
C ASP A 1136 19.12 -23.27 16.31
N HIS A 1137 17.85 -22.85 16.43
CA HIS A 1137 16.77 -23.70 16.94
C HIS A 1137 15.61 -24.01 15.97
N ASP A 1138 15.37 -23.18 14.94
CA ASP A 1138 14.16 -23.29 14.09
C ASP A 1138 14.44 -23.85 12.68
N ARG A 1139 15.56 -24.53 12.44
CA ARG A 1139 15.96 -25.07 11.11
C ARG A 1139 14.87 -25.91 10.45
N GLU A 1140 14.30 -26.88 11.17
CA GLU A 1140 13.17 -27.67 10.67
C GLU A 1140 11.92 -26.83 10.42
N ARG A 1141 11.65 -25.85 11.29
CA ARG A 1141 10.45 -25.00 11.21
C ARG A 1141 10.52 -24.08 9.98
N ALA A 1142 11.70 -23.58 9.64
CA ALA A 1142 11.94 -22.85 8.39
C ALA A 1142 11.80 -23.79 7.18
N GLY A 1143 12.40 -24.98 7.24
CA GLY A 1143 12.36 -25.96 6.15
C GLY A 1143 10.93 -26.40 5.76
N ARG A 1144 10.03 -26.54 6.74
CA ARG A 1144 8.60 -26.87 6.51
C ARG A 1144 7.84 -25.77 5.75
N GLU A 1145 8.30 -24.53 5.82
CA GLU A 1145 7.77 -23.37 5.07
C GLU A 1145 8.54 -23.14 3.75
N GLY A 1146 9.52 -23.99 3.41
CA GLY A 1146 10.41 -23.81 2.25
C GLY A 1146 11.47 -22.72 2.43
N LEU A 1147 11.75 -22.30 3.66
CA LEU A 1147 12.62 -21.17 4.03
C LEU A 1147 13.90 -21.62 4.75
N GLN A 1148 14.82 -20.67 4.94
CA GLN A 1148 16.00 -20.81 5.79
C GLN A 1148 15.84 -19.98 7.09
N PRO A 1149 16.54 -20.31 8.19
CA PRO A 1149 16.59 -19.45 9.36
C PRO A 1149 17.07 -18.03 9.03
N ASN A 1150 16.50 -17.03 9.71
CA ASN A 1150 16.59 -15.64 9.28
C ASN A 1150 16.85 -14.63 10.42
N GLY A 1151 16.94 -15.08 11.68
CA GLY A 1151 17.24 -14.16 12.79
C GLY A 1151 17.43 -14.85 14.12
N TYR A 1152 17.19 -14.09 15.20
CA TYR A 1152 17.34 -14.55 16.58
C TYR A 1152 16.07 -14.28 17.37
N SER A 1153 15.66 -15.26 18.15
CA SER A 1153 14.50 -15.20 19.03
C SER A 1153 14.89 -15.31 20.50
N PHE A 1154 13.99 -14.84 21.38
CA PHE A 1154 14.00 -15.16 22.81
C PHE A 1154 12.59 -15.37 23.36
N GLU A 1155 12.52 -16.09 24.47
CA GLU A 1155 11.31 -16.32 25.27
C GLU A 1155 11.55 -15.78 26.69
N GLY A 1156 10.47 -15.45 27.42
CA GLY A 1156 10.53 -14.69 28.67
C GLY A 1156 10.22 -13.21 28.48
N THR A 1157 10.27 -12.42 29.56
CA THR A 1157 9.86 -10.98 29.57
C THR A 1157 10.78 -10.09 30.40
N ASP A 1158 11.96 -10.61 30.73
CA ASP A 1158 12.99 -10.00 31.58
C ASP A 1158 14.28 -9.66 30.80
N ALA A 1159 15.24 -9.06 31.50
CA ALA A 1159 16.52 -8.62 30.96
C ALA A 1159 17.40 -9.76 30.41
N SER A 1160 17.43 -10.92 31.08
CA SER A 1160 18.30 -12.04 30.69
C SER A 1160 17.83 -12.74 29.42
N ALA A 1161 16.52 -12.77 29.19
CA ALA A 1161 15.90 -13.25 27.97
C ALA A 1161 16.33 -12.44 26.74
N VAL A 1162 16.21 -11.10 26.79
CA VAL A 1162 16.64 -10.25 25.67
C VAL A 1162 18.17 -10.21 25.51
N ASP A 1163 18.92 -10.31 26.61
CA ASP A 1163 20.38 -10.48 26.58
C ASP A 1163 20.79 -11.73 25.81
N TYR A 1164 20.09 -12.87 25.97
CA TYR A 1164 20.41 -14.11 25.26
C TYR A 1164 20.43 -13.93 23.73
N ALA A 1165 19.38 -13.34 23.16
CA ALA A 1165 19.31 -13.12 21.71
C ALA A 1165 20.25 -12.01 21.21
N ILE A 1166 20.34 -10.88 21.92
CA ILE A 1166 21.23 -9.77 21.52
C ILE A 1166 22.70 -10.20 21.59
N ASN A 1167 23.10 -10.97 22.60
CA ASN A 1167 24.45 -11.50 22.67
C ASN A 1167 24.75 -12.40 21.46
N ARG A 1168 23.91 -13.42 21.16
CA ARG A 1168 24.11 -14.29 19.99
C ARG A 1168 24.23 -13.52 18.67
N ALA A 1169 23.36 -12.55 18.44
CA ALA A 1169 23.39 -11.71 17.23
C ALA A 1169 24.70 -10.91 17.11
N LEU A 1170 25.13 -10.26 18.19
CA LEU A 1170 26.38 -9.48 18.20
C LEU A 1170 27.61 -10.38 18.15
N ASP A 1171 27.59 -11.57 18.78
CA ASP A 1171 28.67 -12.54 18.72
C ASP A 1171 28.87 -13.11 17.31
N HIS A 1172 27.79 -13.41 16.57
CA HIS A 1172 27.91 -13.73 15.14
C HIS A 1172 28.46 -12.52 14.36
N TRP A 1173 27.91 -11.31 14.58
CA TRP A 1173 28.36 -10.10 13.89
C TRP A 1173 29.85 -9.80 14.10
N TYR A 1174 30.42 -10.02 15.29
CA TYR A 1174 31.84 -9.77 15.55
C TYR A 1174 32.76 -10.92 15.11
N ASN A 1175 32.33 -12.18 15.25
CA ASN A 1175 33.22 -13.33 15.05
C ASN A 1175 33.18 -13.91 13.62
N ASP A 1176 32.06 -13.76 12.89
CA ASP A 1176 31.97 -14.19 11.48
C ASP A 1176 31.21 -13.16 10.61
N ARG A 1177 31.97 -12.24 10.01
CA ARG A 1177 31.46 -11.27 9.03
C ARG A 1177 30.98 -11.93 7.73
N ALA A 1178 31.55 -13.06 7.33
CA ALA A 1178 31.24 -13.69 6.05
C ALA A 1178 29.88 -14.36 6.11
N SER A 1179 29.64 -15.20 7.12
CA SER A 1179 28.33 -15.79 7.41
C SER A 1179 27.29 -14.71 7.70
N TRP A 1180 27.64 -13.62 8.41
CA TRP A 1180 26.72 -12.50 8.61
C TRP A 1180 26.28 -11.83 7.30
N ASN A 1181 27.20 -11.64 6.35
CA ASN A 1181 26.88 -11.06 5.05
C ASN A 1181 26.00 -12.00 4.21
N THR A 1182 26.23 -13.31 4.27
CA THR A 1182 25.35 -14.32 3.66
C THR A 1182 23.95 -14.27 4.28
N LEU A 1183 23.84 -14.22 5.61
CA LEU A 1183 22.57 -14.06 6.32
C LEU A 1183 21.83 -12.78 5.89
N ALA A 1184 22.52 -11.64 5.83
CA ALA A 1184 21.95 -10.36 5.38
C ALA A 1184 21.39 -10.42 3.95
N ARG A 1185 21.99 -11.22 3.06
CA ARG A 1185 21.44 -11.54 1.73
C ARG A 1185 20.23 -12.46 1.84
N THR A 1186 20.34 -13.58 2.55
CA THR A 1186 19.27 -14.58 2.70
C THR A 1186 17.98 -13.99 3.26
N VAL A 1187 18.04 -13.04 4.20
CA VAL A 1187 16.83 -12.39 4.73
C VAL A 1187 16.12 -11.48 3.71
N MET A 1188 16.85 -10.91 2.73
CA MET A 1188 16.25 -10.11 1.65
C MET A 1188 15.63 -10.98 0.54
N GLU A 1189 16.11 -12.22 0.38
CA GLU A 1189 15.63 -13.17 -0.64
C GLU A 1189 14.31 -13.86 -0.24
N GLN A 1190 13.94 -13.80 1.04
CA GLN A 1190 12.69 -14.37 1.57
C GLN A 1190 11.50 -13.45 1.28
N ASP A 1191 10.42 -14.03 0.76
CA ASP A 1191 9.25 -13.27 0.35
C ASP A 1191 8.29 -13.00 1.53
N TRP A 1192 8.31 -11.74 1.97
CA TRP A 1192 7.42 -11.19 2.98
C TRP A 1192 6.31 -10.33 2.38
N SER A 1193 6.13 -10.30 1.06
CA SER A 1193 5.07 -9.55 0.39
C SER A 1193 3.70 -10.25 0.51
N TRP A 1194 2.69 -9.66 -0.14
CA TRP A 1194 1.33 -10.19 -0.19
C TRP A 1194 1.12 -11.38 -1.15
N ASN A 1195 2.13 -11.76 -1.95
CA ASN A 1195 2.08 -12.88 -2.91
C ASN A 1195 1.50 -14.18 -2.32
N ARG A 1196 1.85 -14.50 -1.07
CA ARG A 1196 1.35 -15.70 -0.35
C ARG A 1196 0.13 -15.38 0.54
N PRO A 1197 0.13 -14.35 1.40
CA PRO A 1197 -1.02 -13.98 2.24
C PRO A 1197 -2.33 -13.72 1.48
N ALA A 1198 -2.29 -13.05 0.32
CA ALA A 1198 -3.51 -12.72 -0.42
C ALA A 1198 -4.27 -13.99 -0.83
N LEU A 1199 -3.56 -15.04 -1.26
CA LEU A 1199 -4.15 -16.34 -1.59
C LEU A 1199 -4.86 -16.96 -0.38
N ASP A 1200 -4.29 -16.88 0.82
CA ASP A 1200 -4.94 -17.39 2.04
C ASP A 1200 -6.20 -16.58 2.42
N TYR A 1201 -6.22 -15.27 2.13
CA TYR A 1201 -7.43 -14.46 2.25
C TYR A 1201 -8.49 -14.84 1.20
N LEU A 1202 -8.10 -15.21 -0.03
CA LEU A 1202 -9.04 -15.73 -1.04
C LEU A 1202 -9.66 -17.06 -0.60
N GLU A 1203 -8.88 -17.98 -0.05
CA GLU A 1203 -9.40 -19.22 0.53
C GLU A 1203 -10.36 -18.94 1.72
N LEU A 1204 -10.08 -17.93 2.54
CA LEU A 1204 -11.00 -17.46 3.58
C LEU A 1204 -12.30 -16.88 3.00
N TYR A 1205 -12.22 -16.14 1.89
CA TYR A 1205 -13.38 -15.57 1.21
C TYR A 1205 -14.26 -16.66 0.56
N TYR A 1206 -13.68 -17.59 -0.20
CA TYR A 1206 -14.42 -18.73 -0.74
C TYR A 1206 -15.01 -19.61 0.39
N GLY A 1207 -14.23 -19.85 1.45
CA GLY A 1207 -14.69 -20.53 2.67
C GLY A 1207 -15.75 -19.77 3.48
N ALA A 1208 -16.04 -18.50 3.17
CA ALA A 1208 -17.15 -17.73 3.73
C ALA A 1208 -18.42 -17.75 2.87
N ARG A 1209 -18.30 -18.16 1.59
CA ARG A 1209 -19.43 -18.35 0.65
C ARG A 1209 -20.09 -19.72 0.75
N LYS A 1210 -19.33 -20.72 1.21
CA LYS A 1210 -19.79 -22.08 1.53
C LYS A 1210 -20.74 -22.11 2.73
#